data_AF-A0A8T0KXY0-F1
#
_entry.id   AF-A0A8T0KXY0-F1
#
_cell.length_a   1.000
_cell.length_b   1.000
_cell.length_c   1.000
_cell.angle_alpha   90.00
_cell.angle_beta   90.00
_cell.angle_gamma   90.00
#
_symmetry.space_group_name_H-M   'P 1'
#
loop_
_entity.id
_entity.type
_entity.pdbx_description
1 polymer ?
#
loop_
_entity_poly.entity_id
_entity_poly.type
_entity_poly.pdbx_seq_one_letter_code
_entity_poly.pdbx_strand_id
1 'polypeptide(L)'
;MLSSTQIHTHFTLPRRSLVSDIPSLLRRRTLSFSRSLSSSPANSINLFCSNHEVAVVDGGVMEKATEKGKVLKVGLICGGPSAERGISLNSARSLLDHLQGDNLHVSCYYIDCNLNAYAISSAQVYSNTPADFDFKLESLAQSFQTLSDLAKHLATAVDIVFPVIHGKFGEDGGIQELLERYNVPFVGTGSKECVQAFDKHKASLELRKHGFITVPSFLVQGYETNKSEVSEWFKKHQLDPDLGKVVVKPTRGGSSIGVRVAYGVNDSLVKANEIMFEGIDNKVLIEVFLEGGSEFTAIVLDVGSGSDCFPVVLLPTEVELQFRGANDVKENDAIFNYRRKYLPTQQVAYHTPPRFPLDVIENIRKGASLLFQQLCLQDFARIDGWFLPNSGSKLSPSSENEFGRTESGSIVFTDINLISGMEQTSFLFQQASKVGFSHTNILRSIIRHACLRFPNLASVNGIIGQLPSKSKSLQLNNSLSHHKGARKVFVIFGGDTSERQVSLMSGTNVWLNLLAFHDLEVTPCLLSPTSEFSTSVGVGKKDDDVMNRTVWSLPYSVVLRHTTEEVLDACMEAIEPERAAITSNLRKKVMDELMLGLKDQNWFTGFDISDELPVKFSLRKWIKLAKEVQATVFIAVHGGIGEDGTLQSLLDAEGVPYSGPGAMASNICMDKVATSVALKHLANSGVLTINKDVRQKADLYNKSINDTWHDLTSKLQCQTLCVKPAKDGCSTGVARLCCSQDLAIYVKALEDCLLRIPPNSLSKAHGMIEMPNPPPEHLIFEPFIQTDEILVTTKFENATGSGLTWKGNSRWVEITVGVIGKRGSMHSLSPSVTVKESGDILSLEEKFQGGTGINLTPPPLSIMSENALKRCKQHIELIANTLQLEGFSRIDAFVNADSGEVLIIEVNTVPGMTPSTVLIHQALAEQPPLYPHEFFRKLLDLASERSM
;
A
#
# COMPACT_ATOMS: atom_id res chain seq x y z
N MET A 1 -4.94 -16.28 -56.02
CA MET A 1 -4.78 -17.56 -56.74
C MET A 1 -4.92 -18.68 -55.72
N LEU A 2 -5.94 -19.55 -55.93
CA LEU A 2 -6.15 -20.91 -55.39
C LEU A 2 -6.12 -21.11 -53.85
N SER A 3 -7.04 -21.77 -53.17
CA SER A 3 -8.34 -22.37 -53.49
C SER A 3 -8.99 -22.84 -52.19
N SER A 4 -10.30 -22.73 -52.13
CA SER A 4 -11.28 -23.36 -51.23
C SER A 4 -11.06 -24.84 -50.89
N THR A 5 -11.47 -25.27 -49.68
CA THR A 5 -12.28 -26.50 -49.51
C THR A 5 -13.02 -26.54 -48.17
N GLN A 6 -14.35 -26.58 -48.22
CA GLN A 6 -15.26 -27.03 -47.17
C GLN A 6 -15.32 -28.56 -47.15
N ILE A 7 -15.49 -29.18 -45.98
CA ILE A 7 -16.21 -30.46 -45.83
C ILE A 7 -17.04 -30.42 -44.53
N HIS A 8 -18.37 -30.56 -44.70
CA HIS A 8 -19.36 -30.91 -43.69
C HIS A 8 -19.29 -32.41 -43.33
N THR A 9 -19.68 -32.81 -42.11
CA THR A 9 -20.68 -33.88 -41.92
C THR A 9 -21.19 -33.98 -40.47
N HIS A 10 -22.52 -34.13 -40.39
CA HIS A 10 -23.42 -34.42 -39.27
C HIS A 10 -23.10 -35.68 -38.43
N PHE A 11 -23.62 -35.78 -37.20
CA PHE A 11 -24.87 -36.50 -36.82
C PHE A 11 -24.91 -36.99 -35.34
N THR A 12 -26.00 -36.60 -34.64
CA THR A 12 -26.85 -37.32 -33.66
C THR A 12 -26.37 -37.89 -32.31
N LEU A 13 -27.16 -37.49 -31.28
CA LEU A 13 -27.46 -38.12 -30.00
C LEU A 13 -27.81 -39.63 -30.06
N PRO A 14 -27.72 -40.31 -28.90
CA PRO A 14 -28.93 -40.96 -28.40
C PRO A 14 -29.20 -40.81 -26.88
N ARG A 15 -30.50 -40.76 -26.55
CA ARG A 15 -31.09 -41.04 -25.23
C ARG A 15 -30.98 -42.53 -24.89
N ARG A 16 -30.89 -42.89 -23.61
CA ARG A 16 -31.71 -43.98 -23.01
C ARG A 16 -31.79 -43.91 -21.48
N SER A 17 -33.03 -44.02 -21.02
CA SER A 17 -33.56 -44.24 -19.68
C SER A 17 -33.23 -45.63 -19.11
N LEU A 18 -33.28 -45.79 -17.78
CA LEU A 18 -33.92 -46.95 -17.12
C LEU A 18 -34.26 -46.61 -15.65
N VAL A 19 -35.40 -47.17 -15.24
CA VAL A 19 -36.20 -46.97 -14.01
C VAL A 19 -36.02 -48.18 -13.07
N SER A 20 -36.53 -48.06 -11.83
CA SER A 20 -36.91 -49.08 -10.81
C SER A 20 -35.94 -49.16 -9.61
N ASP A 21 -36.34 -49.40 -8.36
CA ASP A 21 -37.61 -49.38 -7.63
C ASP A 21 -37.27 -49.46 -6.12
N ILE A 22 -38.20 -48.99 -5.29
CA ILE A 22 -38.30 -48.96 -3.79
C ILE A 22 -38.52 -50.44 -3.30
N PRO A 23 -38.15 -50.91 -2.05
CA PRO A 23 -38.76 -50.41 -0.81
C PRO A 23 -38.05 -50.51 0.55
N SER A 24 -38.69 -49.75 1.45
CA SER A 24 -38.62 -49.57 2.90
C SER A 24 -38.47 -50.81 3.79
N LEU A 25 -37.96 -50.60 5.01
CA LEU A 25 -38.50 -51.22 6.24
C LEU A 25 -38.06 -50.47 7.51
N LEU A 26 -39.06 -50.04 8.28
CA LEU A 26 -38.96 -49.51 9.64
C LEU A 26 -38.47 -50.59 10.63
N ARG A 27 -37.74 -50.19 11.67
CA ARG A 27 -38.04 -50.61 13.06
C ARG A 27 -37.40 -49.71 14.12
N ARG A 28 -38.26 -49.13 14.95
CA ARG A 28 -37.97 -48.55 16.28
C ARG A 28 -37.43 -49.62 17.23
N ARG A 29 -36.51 -49.24 18.13
CA ARG A 29 -36.53 -49.68 19.53
C ARG A 29 -35.81 -48.68 20.44
N THR A 30 -36.54 -48.28 21.47
CA THR A 30 -36.19 -47.44 22.62
C THR A 30 -35.57 -48.24 23.76
N LEU A 31 -35.08 -47.52 24.79
CA LEU A 31 -34.68 -47.89 26.16
C LEU A 31 -33.16 -48.10 26.35
N SER A 32 -32.50 -47.78 27.46
CA SER A 32 -32.63 -46.82 28.58
C SER A 32 -31.51 -47.19 29.57
N PHE A 33 -30.80 -46.21 30.14
CA PHE A 33 -30.09 -46.20 31.44
C PHE A 33 -29.32 -47.43 31.96
N SER A 34 -28.04 -47.27 32.31
CA SER A 34 -27.57 -47.20 33.73
C SER A 34 -26.03 -47.31 33.87
N ARG A 35 -25.54 -46.67 34.94
CA ARG A 35 -24.16 -46.55 35.43
C ARG A 35 -23.66 -47.86 36.10
N SER A 36 -22.35 -48.13 36.05
CA SER A 36 -21.49 -48.29 37.25
C SER A 36 -20.03 -48.62 36.91
N LEU A 37 -19.14 -48.13 37.78
CA LEU A 37 -17.68 -48.18 37.76
C LEU A 37 -17.09 -49.59 37.96
N SER A 38 -15.88 -49.86 37.41
CA SER A 38 -14.62 -50.00 38.20
C SER A 38 -13.46 -50.65 37.42
N SER A 39 -12.24 -50.21 37.77
CA SER A 39 -10.90 -50.85 37.69
C SER A 39 -10.13 -50.92 36.35
N SER A 40 -9.14 -50.02 36.24
CA SER A 40 -7.89 -50.07 35.45
C SER A 40 -6.93 -51.19 35.97
N PRO A 41 -5.82 -51.60 35.28
CA PRO A 41 -4.82 -50.72 34.65
C PRO A 41 -4.18 -51.14 33.29
N ALA A 42 -3.66 -50.11 32.62
CA ALA A 42 -2.41 -50.01 31.82
C ALA A 42 -2.13 -50.97 30.63
N ASN A 43 -2.20 -50.41 29.40
CA ASN A 43 -1.05 -50.09 28.52
C ASN A 43 -1.44 -50.09 27.04
N SER A 44 -1.56 -48.90 26.42
CA SER A 44 -1.29 -48.69 24.99
C SER A 44 -1.37 -47.20 24.62
N ILE A 45 -0.20 -46.61 24.41
CA ILE A 45 0.17 -45.56 23.44
C ILE A 45 -1.01 -44.75 22.84
N ASN A 46 -1.19 -43.53 23.34
CA ASN A 46 -2.06 -42.51 22.75
C ASN A 46 -1.30 -41.70 21.69
N LEU A 47 -1.77 -41.74 20.44
CA LEU A 47 -1.63 -40.62 19.51
C LEU A 47 -2.57 -39.50 19.99
N PHE A 48 -2.01 -38.41 20.50
CA PHE A 48 -2.76 -37.17 20.71
C PHE A 48 -2.79 -36.38 19.39
N CYS A 49 -3.94 -36.40 18.71
CA CYS A 49 -4.36 -35.26 17.89
C CYS A 49 -4.97 -34.24 18.86
N SER A 50 -4.24 -33.16 19.15
CA SER A 50 -4.80 -32.00 19.83
C SER A 50 -5.62 -31.18 18.84
N ASN A 51 -6.94 -31.22 18.98
CA ASN A 51 -7.84 -30.16 18.52
C ASN A 51 -7.42 -28.87 19.24
N HIS A 52 -6.77 -27.96 18.54
CA HIS A 52 -6.59 -26.59 19.01
C HIS A 52 -7.87 -25.81 18.73
N GLU A 53 -8.74 -25.72 19.74
CA GLU A 53 -9.66 -24.59 19.87
C GLU A 53 -8.82 -23.32 20.06
N VAL A 54 -8.86 -22.42 19.09
CA VAL A 54 -8.33 -21.06 19.24
C VAL A 54 -9.26 -20.35 20.21
N ALA A 55 -8.74 -20.08 21.41
CA ALA A 55 -9.47 -19.39 22.47
C ALA A 55 -9.81 -17.95 22.04
N VAL A 56 -11.07 -17.73 21.72
CA VAL A 56 -11.75 -16.46 21.94
C VAL A 56 -11.84 -16.31 23.46
N VAL A 57 -11.09 -15.37 24.02
CA VAL A 57 -11.07 -15.14 25.47
C VAL A 57 -12.40 -14.51 25.88
N ASP A 58 -13.32 -15.34 26.38
CA ASP A 58 -14.37 -14.91 27.30
C ASP A 58 -14.47 -15.95 28.43
N GLY A 59 -14.38 -15.48 29.67
CA GLY A 59 -14.25 -16.33 30.85
C GLY A 59 -14.28 -15.50 32.13
N GLY A 60 -15.49 -15.17 32.56
CA GLY A 60 -15.74 -14.31 33.70
C GLY A 60 -15.34 -14.89 35.05
N VAL A 61 -14.83 -14.02 35.91
CA VAL A 61 -14.95 -14.11 37.36
C VAL A 61 -15.63 -12.82 37.81
N MET A 62 -16.81 -12.94 38.43
CA MET A 62 -17.55 -11.83 39.03
C MET A 62 -16.73 -11.22 40.18
N GLU A 63 -15.99 -10.16 39.88
CA GLU A 63 -15.56 -9.18 40.88
C GLU A 63 -16.45 -7.93 40.77
N LYS A 64 -16.86 -7.43 41.94
CA LYS A 64 -17.84 -6.35 42.10
C LYS A 64 -17.49 -5.13 41.23
N ALA A 65 -18.43 -4.75 40.36
CA ALA A 65 -18.33 -3.65 39.43
C ALA A 65 -18.08 -2.31 40.12
N THR A 66 -16.88 -1.77 39.94
CA THR A 66 -16.68 -0.32 39.75
C THR A 66 -16.91 -0.03 38.27
N GLU A 67 -17.80 0.91 37.94
CA GLU A 67 -18.16 1.33 36.57
C GLU A 67 -16.91 1.61 35.71
N LYS A 68 -16.50 0.63 34.89
CA LYS A 68 -15.53 0.81 33.80
C LYS A 68 -16.31 1.09 32.52
N GLY A 69 -15.93 2.12 31.78
CA GLY A 69 -16.60 2.54 30.53
C GLY A 69 -16.70 1.41 29.50
N LYS A 70 -17.84 1.34 28.81
CA LYS A 70 -18.10 0.34 27.76
C LYS A 70 -17.14 0.56 26.58
N VAL A 71 -16.37 -0.47 26.21
CA VAL A 71 -15.49 -0.47 25.02
C VAL A 71 -16.35 -0.60 23.77
N LEU A 72 -16.15 0.27 22.76
CA LEU A 72 -16.86 0.20 21.48
C LEU A 72 -16.28 -0.93 20.62
N LYS A 73 -17.10 -1.88 20.18
CA LYS A 73 -16.69 -2.98 19.30
C LYS A 73 -16.98 -2.63 17.84
N VAL A 74 -15.94 -2.54 17.02
CA VAL A 74 -16.04 -2.19 15.58
C VAL A 74 -15.70 -3.41 14.73
N GLY A 75 -16.60 -3.81 13.84
CA GLY A 75 -16.36 -4.83 12.82
C GLY A 75 -15.78 -4.22 11.55
N LEU A 76 -14.53 -4.49 11.23
CA LEU A 76 -13.89 -4.03 9.99
C LEU A 76 -14.09 -5.09 8.90
N ILE A 77 -14.79 -4.76 7.82
CA ILE A 77 -15.01 -5.68 6.68
C ILE A 77 -14.22 -5.21 5.47
N CYS A 78 -13.32 -6.05 4.96
CA CYS A 78 -12.51 -5.76 3.78
C CYS A 78 -12.57 -6.89 2.74
N GLY A 79 -11.91 -6.69 1.60
CA GLY A 79 -11.91 -7.60 0.46
C GLY A 79 -12.87 -7.17 -0.65
N GLY A 80 -13.67 -8.11 -1.13
CA GLY A 80 -14.72 -7.92 -2.13
C GLY A 80 -14.43 -8.59 -3.49
N PRO A 81 -15.44 -8.62 -4.38
CA PRO A 81 -15.35 -9.23 -5.71
C PRO A 81 -14.67 -8.36 -6.77
N SER A 82 -14.35 -7.11 -6.46
CA SER A 82 -13.79 -6.17 -7.43
C SER A 82 -12.27 -6.34 -7.59
N ALA A 83 -11.73 -5.81 -8.70
CA ALA A 83 -10.29 -5.67 -8.89
C ALA A 83 -9.64 -4.67 -7.90
N GLU A 84 -10.44 -3.93 -7.12
CA GLU A 84 -10.00 -2.94 -6.13
C GLU A 84 -9.70 -3.58 -4.76
N ARG A 85 -9.72 -4.91 -4.67
CA ARG A 85 -9.48 -5.69 -3.45
C ARG A 85 -8.16 -5.36 -2.74
N GLY A 86 -7.10 -5.02 -3.49
CA GLY A 86 -5.84 -4.55 -2.92
C GLY A 86 -5.97 -3.21 -2.18
N ILE A 87 -6.77 -2.28 -2.71
CA ILE A 87 -7.07 -0.98 -2.07
C ILE A 87 -7.88 -1.20 -0.79
N SER A 88 -8.82 -2.15 -0.81
CA SER A 88 -9.58 -2.55 0.38
C SER A 88 -8.67 -3.07 1.50
N LEU A 89 -7.71 -3.93 1.18
CA LEU A 89 -6.74 -4.44 2.16
C LEU A 89 -5.85 -3.34 2.73
N ASN A 90 -5.33 -2.44 1.88
CA ASN A 90 -4.53 -1.29 2.33
C ASN A 90 -5.33 -0.35 3.24
N SER A 91 -6.61 -0.09 2.90
CA SER A 91 -7.52 0.70 3.73
C SER A 91 -7.76 0.03 5.09
N ALA A 92 -7.95 -1.30 5.09
CA ALA A 92 -8.15 -2.07 6.32
C ALA A 92 -6.93 -2.04 7.26
N ARG A 93 -5.69 -2.13 6.71
CA ARG A 93 -4.45 -2.00 7.50
C ARG A 93 -4.39 -0.65 8.20
N SER A 94 -4.59 0.44 7.45
CA SER A 94 -4.56 1.80 7.99
C SER A 94 -5.63 2.01 9.07
N LEU A 95 -6.85 1.49 8.87
CA LEU A 95 -7.90 1.54 9.89
C LEU A 95 -7.49 0.80 11.16
N LEU A 96 -6.95 -0.40 11.02
CA LEU A 96 -6.48 -1.19 12.16
C LEU A 96 -5.37 -0.46 12.93
N ASP A 97 -4.38 0.08 12.22
CA ASP A 97 -3.23 0.78 12.80
C ASP A 97 -3.63 2.04 13.59
N HIS A 98 -4.69 2.73 13.18
CA HIS A 98 -5.09 4.04 13.72
C HIS A 98 -6.36 4.04 14.58
N LEU A 99 -7.24 3.04 14.48
CA LEU A 99 -8.48 2.98 15.27
C LEU A 99 -8.31 2.29 16.62
N GLN A 100 -7.62 1.15 16.63
CA GLN A 100 -7.46 0.27 17.78
C GLN A 100 -6.94 1.03 19.01
N GLY A 101 -7.53 0.81 20.19
CA GLY A 101 -7.02 1.37 21.45
C GLY A 101 -7.91 1.07 22.65
N ASP A 102 -7.59 1.62 23.82
CA ASP A 102 -8.20 1.24 25.11
C ASP A 102 -9.74 1.27 25.13
N ASN A 103 -10.36 2.19 24.37
CA ASN A 103 -11.81 2.40 24.35
C ASN A 103 -12.49 1.88 23.07
N LEU A 104 -11.74 1.29 22.14
CA LEU A 104 -12.24 0.80 20.85
C LEU A 104 -11.51 -0.48 20.43
N HIS A 105 -12.26 -1.56 20.27
CA HIS A 105 -11.75 -2.85 19.82
C HIS A 105 -12.19 -3.14 18.38
N VAL A 106 -11.25 -3.50 17.52
CA VAL A 106 -11.51 -3.86 16.12
C VAL A 106 -11.48 -5.37 15.94
N SER A 107 -12.54 -5.93 15.37
CA SER A 107 -12.59 -7.32 14.88
C SER A 107 -12.64 -7.32 13.35
N CYS A 108 -11.82 -8.15 12.71
CA CYS A 108 -11.63 -8.10 11.27
C CYS A 108 -12.36 -9.23 10.54
N TYR A 109 -12.96 -8.91 9.40
CA TYR A 109 -13.71 -9.82 8.54
C TYR A 109 -13.29 -9.61 7.08
N TYR A 110 -13.28 -10.70 6.32
CA TYR A 110 -12.90 -10.69 4.92
C TYR A 110 -13.99 -11.28 4.04
N ILE A 111 -14.18 -10.71 2.85
CA ILE A 111 -15.04 -11.25 1.81
C ILE A 111 -14.18 -11.50 0.57
N ASP A 112 -14.17 -12.75 0.07
CA ASP A 112 -13.37 -13.12 -1.09
C ASP A 112 -14.03 -12.72 -2.43
N CYS A 113 -13.36 -13.03 -3.53
CA CYS A 113 -13.85 -12.68 -4.86
C CYS A 113 -15.16 -13.39 -5.27
N ASN A 114 -15.49 -14.50 -4.60
CA ASN A 114 -16.68 -15.31 -4.80
C ASN A 114 -17.78 -14.98 -3.78
N LEU A 115 -17.61 -13.92 -2.99
CA LEU A 115 -18.51 -13.50 -1.91
C LEU A 115 -18.62 -14.49 -0.75
N ASN A 116 -17.61 -15.35 -0.54
CA ASN A 116 -17.53 -16.12 0.70
C ASN A 116 -16.96 -15.22 1.80
N ALA A 117 -17.49 -15.36 3.00
CA ALA A 117 -17.13 -14.54 4.16
C ALA A 117 -16.31 -15.32 5.18
N TYR A 118 -15.39 -14.61 5.85
CA TYR A 118 -14.48 -15.18 6.83
C TYR A 118 -14.26 -14.21 8.00
N ALA A 119 -14.17 -14.73 9.22
CA ALA A 119 -13.57 -14.00 10.33
C ALA A 119 -12.05 -14.25 10.32
N ILE A 120 -11.27 -13.17 10.46
CA ILE A 120 -9.82 -13.18 10.28
C ILE A 120 -9.12 -12.58 11.50
N SER A 121 -7.90 -13.02 11.77
CA SER A 121 -7.06 -12.34 12.76
C SER A 121 -6.57 -10.99 12.24
N SER A 122 -6.29 -10.04 13.13
CA SER A 122 -5.69 -8.75 12.77
C SER A 122 -4.34 -8.92 12.04
N ALA A 123 -3.57 -9.95 12.39
CA ALA A 123 -2.31 -10.27 11.73
C ALA A 123 -2.46 -10.58 10.24
N GLN A 124 -3.56 -11.20 9.82
CA GLN A 124 -3.79 -11.55 8.41
C GLN A 124 -3.98 -10.32 7.52
N VAL A 125 -4.48 -9.20 8.07
CA VAL A 125 -4.70 -7.94 7.34
C VAL A 125 -3.40 -7.42 6.72
N TYR A 126 -2.25 -7.75 7.30
CA TYR A 126 -0.94 -7.33 6.80
C TYR A 126 -0.43 -8.12 5.59
N SER A 127 -1.07 -9.23 5.18
CA SER A 127 -0.65 -10.07 4.04
C SER A 127 -0.40 -9.26 2.77
N ASN A 128 0.61 -9.61 1.96
CA ASN A 128 1.18 -8.71 0.95
C ASN A 128 0.20 -8.38 -0.19
N THR A 129 -0.41 -9.41 -0.76
CA THR A 129 -1.29 -9.32 -1.93
C THR A 129 -2.63 -9.97 -1.64
N PRO A 130 -3.70 -9.67 -2.40
CA PRO A 130 -4.94 -10.42 -2.29
C PRO A 130 -4.77 -11.93 -2.54
N ALA A 131 -3.81 -12.33 -3.38
CA ALA A 131 -3.51 -13.75 -3.61
C ALA A 131 -2.79 -14.39 -2.40
N ASP A 132 -1.84 -13.68 -1.78
CA ASP A 132 -1.21 -14.10 -0.52
C ASP A 132 -2.26 -14.27 0.59
N PHE A 133 -3.22 -13.34 0.63
CA PHE A 133 -4.35 -13.39 1.56
C PHE A 133 -5.24 -14.62 1.31
N ASP A 134 -5.69 -14.82 0.07
CA ASP A 134 -6.56 -15.94 -0.31
C ASP A 134 -5.93 -17.30 -0.01
N PHE A 135 -4.62 -17.44 -0.24
CA PHE A 135 -3.89 -18.66 0.07
C PHE A 135 -3.90 -18.98 1.58
N LYS A 136 -3.78 -17.95 2.42
CA LYS A 136 -3.73 -18.09 3.88
C LYS A 136 -5.11 -18.34 4.51
N LEU A 137 -6.21 -17.98 3.85
CA LEU A 137 -7.58 -18.11 4.36
C LEU A 137 -7.93 -19.52 4.81
N GLU A 138 -7.60 -20.55 4.02
CA GLU A 138 -8.01 -21.94 4.31
C GLU A 138 -7.41 -22.49 5.61
N SER A 139 -6.27 -21.96 6.04
CA SER A 139 -5.54 -22.45 7.22
C SER A 139 -5.74 -21.59 8.47
N LEU A 140 -6.06 -20.31 8.31
CA LEU A 140 -6.04 -19.35 9.42
C LEU A 140 -7.37 -18.62 9.67
N ALA A 141 -8.38 -18.79 8.81
CA ALA A 141 -9.64 -18.06 8.91
C ALA A 141 -10.81 -18.97 9.28
N GLN A 142 -11.81 -18.40 9.97
CA GLN A 142 -13.06 -19.08 10.25
C GLN A 142 -14.09 -18.72 9.18
N SER A 143 -14.48 -19.68 8.34
CA SER A 143 -15.45 -19.44 7.28
C SER A 143 -16.90 -19.39 7.79
N PHE A 144 -17.69 -18.50 7.17
CA PHE A 144 -19.15 -18.50 7.31
C PHE A 144 -19.76 -19.29 6.15
N GLN A 145 -20.84 -20.05 6.42
CA GLN A 145 -21.52 -20.82 5.38
C GLN A 145 -22.22 -19.92 4.36
N THR A 146 -22.74 -18.77 4.81
CA THR A 146 -23.41 -17.79 3.97
C THR A 146 -23.12 -16.36 4.45
N LEU A 147 -23.30 -15.37 3.56
CA LEU A 147 -23.29 -13.95 3.95
C LEU A 147 -24.36 -13.61 5.01
N SER A 148 -25.46 -14.36 5.04
CA SER A 148 -26.49 -14.22 6.07
C SER A 148 -25.99 -14.64 7.45
N ASP A 149 -25.12 -15.65 7.53
CA ASP A 149 -24.54 -16.09 8.80
C ASP A 149 -23.48 -15.11 9.29
N LEU A 150 -22.69 -14.52 8.38
CA LEU A 150 -21.84 -13.37 8.70
C LEU A 150 -22.68 -12.23 9.30
N ALA A 151 -23.76 -11.81 8.65
CA ALA A 151 -24.58 -10.70 9.11
C ALA A 151 -25.20 -10.95 10.50
N LYS A 152 -25.71 -12.17 10.74
CA LYS A 152 -26.20 -12.58 12.07
C LYS A 152 -25.10 -12.54 13.13
N HIS A 153 -23.89 -13.00 12.79
CA HIS A 153 -22.75 -12.92 13.69
C HIS A 153 -22.42 -11.46 14.02
N LEU A 154 -22.28 -10.60 13.00
CA LEU A 154 -22.00 -9.16 13.17
C LEU A 154 -23.03 -8.48 14.07
N ALA A 155 -24.33 -8.78 13.90
CA ALA A 155 -25.41 -8.24 14.73
C ALA A 155 -25.27 -8.53 16.24
N THR A 156 -24.46 -9.54 16.62
CA THR A 156 -24.24 -9.94 18.02
C THR A 156 -22.83 -9.69 18.52
N ALA A 157 -21.84 -9.69 17.61
CA ALA A 157 -20.42 -9.63 17.96
C ALA A 157 -19.89 -8.19 18.05
N VAL A 158 -20.44 -7.25 17.28
CA VAL A 158 -19.96 -5.88 17.18
C VAL A 158 -21.07 -4.86 17.45
N ASP A 159 -20.69 -3.64 17.85
CA ASP A 159 -21.63 -2.53 18.02
C ASP A 159 -21.89 -1.82 16.68
N ILE A 160 -20.85 -1.66 15.84
CA ILE A 160 -20.92 -1.02 14.52
C ILE A 160 -19.94 -1.64 13.54
N VAL A 161 -20.26 -1.64 12.25
CA VAL A 161 -19.40 -2.12 11.16
C VAL A 161 -18.79 -0.95 10.39
N PHE A 162 -17.50 -1.03 10.07
CA PHE A 162 -16.85 -0.16 9.10
C PHE A 162 -16.58 -0.97 7.83
N PRO A 163 -17.45 -0.89 6.81
CA PRO A 163 -17.23 -1.58 5.54
C PRO A 163 -16.18 -0.81 4.73
N VAL A 164 -15.07 -1.47 4.38
CA VAL A 164 -14.00 -0.90 3.54
C VAL A 164 -13.80 -1.67 2.24
N ILE A 165 -14.90 -2.13 1.62
CA ILE A 165 -14.91 -2.77 0.30
C ILE A 165 -15.04 -1.67 -0.76
N HIS A 166 -14.14 -1.68 -1.75
CA HIS A 166 -14.13 -0.70 -2.86
C HIS A 166 -14.76 -1.30 -4.11
N GLY A 167 -15.51 -0.50 -4.88
CA GLY A 167 -16.20 -0.96 -6.07
C GLY A 167 -17.39 -1.87 -5.81
N LYS A 168 -17.55 -2.91 -6.64
CA LYS A 168 -18.69 -3.87 -6.56
C LYS A 168 -18.81 -4.51 -5.18
N PHE A 169 -20.05 -4.65 -4.70
CA PHE A 169 -20.44 -5.11 -3.36
C PHE A 169 -20.09 -4.16 -2.21
N GLY A 170 -19.31 -3.10 -2.46
CA GLY A 170 -18.96 -2.08 -1.47
C GLY A 170 -19.64 -0.74 -1.75
N GLU A 171 -19.17 -0.02 -2.75
CA GLU A 171 -19.71 1.30 -3.11
C GLU A 171 -21.04 1.22 -3.86
N ASP A 172 -21.37 0.07 -4.42
CA ASP A 172 -22.65 -0.13 -5.11
C ASP A 172 -23.83 -0.49 -4.20
N GLY A 173 -23.62 -0.49 -2.88
CA GLY A 173 -24.67 -0.72 -1.88
C GLY A 173 -24.84 -2.18 -1.43
N GLY A 174 -24.10 -3.14 -2.00
CA GLY A 174 -24.32 -4.57 -1.74
C GLY A 174 -24.12 -4.99 -0.27
N ILE A 175 -23.01 -4.60 0.35
CA ILE A 175 -22.75 -4.88 1.77
C ILE A 175 -23.69 -4.09 2.69
N GLN A 176 -24.03 -2.86 2.32
CA GLN A 176 -24.95 -2.01 3.07
C GLN A 176 -26.35 -2.64 3.11
N GLU A 177 -26.86 -3.13 1.98
CA GLU A 177 -28.16 -3.82 1.93
C GLU A 177 -28.17 -5.05 2.85
N LEU A 178 -27.07 -5.80 2.89
CA LEU A 178 -26.92 -6.94 3.79
C LEU A 178 -26.98 -6.50 5.27
N LEU A 179 -26.25 -5.44 5.64
CA LEU A 179 -26.20 -4.93 7.02
C LEU A 179 -27.56 -4.34 7.45
N GLU A 180 -28.20 -3.56 6.58
CA GLU A 180 -29.55 -2.99 6.78
C GLU A 180 -30.58 -4.08 7.05
N ARG A 181 -30.57 -5.17 6.27
CA ARG A 181 -31.51 -6.30 6.42
C ARG A 181 -31.44 -6.96 7.80
N TYR A 182 -30.27 -6.96 8.42
CA TYR A 182 -30.03 -7.55 9.74
C TYR A 182 -29.95 -6.51 10.87
N ASN A 183 -30.28 -5.24 10.59
CA ASN A 183 -30.20 -4.12 11.53
C ASN A 183 -28.82 -3.97 12.18
N VAL A 184 -27.75 -4.23 11.42
CA VAL A 184 -26.37 -4.03 11.88
C VAL A 184 -25.99 -2.56 11.63
N PRO A 185 -25.66 -1.77 12.65
CA PRO A 185 -25.16 -0.42 12.47
C PRO A 185 -23.88 -0.40 11.63
N PHE A 186 -23.70 0.56 10.75
CA PHE A 186 -22.49 0.67 9.93
C PHE A 186 -22.12 2.11 9.59
N VAL A 187 -20.84 2.35 9.29
CA VAL A 187 -20.29 3.63 8.80
C VAL A 187 -20.52 3.76 7.30
N GLY A 188 -20.93 4.94 6.86
CA GLY A 188 -21.14 5.31 5.46
C GLY A 188 -22.60 5.37 5.03
N THR A 189 -22.78 5.70 3.76
CA THR A 189 -24.07 5.91 3.08
C THR A 189 -24.90 4.62 2.94
N GLY A 190 -26.24 4.74 2.98
CA GLY A 190 -27.19 3.63 2.83
C GLY A 190 -27.24 3.02 1.42
N SER A 191 -27.77 1.81 1.32
CA SER A 191 -27.73 1.00 0.09
C SER A 191 -28.42 1.67 -1.12
N LYS A 192 -29.54 2.36 -0.90
CA LYS A 192 -30.32 3.03 -1.96
C LYS A 192 -29.56 4.20 -2.56
N GLU A 193 -29.01 5.03 -1.69
CA GLU A 193 -28.23 6.21 -2.04
C GLU A 193 -26.91 5.78 -2.72
N CYS A 194 -26.27 4.70 -2.25
CA CYS A 194 -25.11 4.11 -2.90
C CYS A 194 -25.37 3.72 -4.37
N VAL A 195 -26.49 3.04 -4.64
CA VAL A 195 -26.89 2.64 -5.99
C VAL A 195 -27.12 3.83 -6.93
N GLN A 196 -27.51 4.99 -6.39
CA GLN A 196 -27.74 6.22 -7.14
C GLN A 196 -26.45 7.00 -7.39
N ALA A 197 -25.57 7.10 -6.38
CA ALA A 197 -24.36 7.90 -6.43
C ALA A 197 -23.19 7.21 -7.14
N PHE A 198 -23.03 5.89 -6.99
CA PHE A 198 -21.86 5.18 -7.54
C PHE A 198 -21.96 4.92 -9.05
N ASP A 199 -23.17 4.74 -9.59
CA ASP A 199 -23.39 4.62 -11.03
C ASP A 199 -23.24 6.01 -11.67
N LYS A 200 -22.11 6.24 -12.33
CA LYS A 200 -21.75 7.55 -12.92
C LYS A 200 -22.80 8.11 -13.87
N HIS A 201 -23.53 7.23 -14.58
CA HIS A 201 -24.58 7.68 -15.48
C HIS A 201 -25.78 8.20 -14.69
N LYS A 202 -26.24 7.44 -13.69
CA LYS A 202 -27.35 7.87 -12.82
C LYS A 202 -26.99 9.13 -12.03
N ALA A 203 -25.78 9.17 -11.47
CA ALA A 203 -25.27 10.33 -10.77
C ALA A 203 -25.30 11.56 -11.68
N SER A 204 -24.76 11.47 -12.90
CA SER A 204 -24.80 12.56 -13.88
C SER A 204 -26.23 13.04 -14.20
N LEU A 205 -27.19 12.12 -14.37
CA LEU A 205 -28.59 12.51 -14.57
C LEU A 205 -29.16 13.25 -13.35
N GLU A 206 -28.82 12.83 -12.14
CA GLU A 206 -29.27 13.48 -10.91
C GLU A 206 -28.64 14.86 -10.70
N LEU A 207 -27.34 14.97 -10.97
CA LEU A 207 -26.60 16.24 -10.98
C LEU A 207 -27.29 17.26 -11.88
N ARG A 208 -27.65 16.85 -13.11
CA ARG A 208 -28.32 17.72 -14.07
C ARG A 208 -29.71 18.17 -13.61
N LYS A 209 -30.48 17.31 -12.95
CA LYS A 209 -31.78 17.70 -12.36
C LYS A 209 -31.63 18.80 -11.31
N HIS A 210 -30.54 18.77 -10.55
CA HIS A 210 -30.20 19.77 -9.54
C HIS A 210 -29.47 20.99 -10.12
N GLY A 211 -29.36 21.09 -11.45
CA GLY A 211 -28.77 22.23 -12.14
C GLY A 211 -27.24 22.22 -12.19
N PHE A 212 -26.57 21.13 -11.85
CA PHE A 212 -25.11 21.04 -12.00
C PHE A 212 -24.73 20.87 -13.47
N ILE A 213 -23.63 21.52 -13.87
CA ILE A 213 -22.97 21.23 -15.14
C ILE A 213 -22.45 19.79 -15.10
N THR A 214 -22.73 19.02 -16.14
CA THR A 214 -22.28 17.62 -16.28
C THR A 214 -21.55 17.43 -17.59
N VAL A 215 -20.53 16.57 -17.61
CA VAL A 215 -19.86 16.16 -18.85
C VAL A 215 -20.89 15.52 -19.79
N PRO A 216 -20.99 15.96 -21.06
CA PRO A 216 -21.82 15.28 -22.03
C PRO A 216 -21.36 13.84 -22.19
N SER A 217 -22.30 12.90 -22.08
CA SER A 217 -22.02 11.48 -22.13
C SER A 217 -23.02 10.70 -22.99
N PHE A 218 -22.58 9.55 -23.50
CA PHE A 218 -23.38 8.56 -24.19
C PHE A 218 -23.24 7.22 -23.47
N LEU A 219 -24.35 6.53 -23.22
CA LEU A 219 -24.35 5.26 -22.51
C LEU A 219 -24.46 4.09 -23.50
N VAL A 220 -23.47 3.21 -23.46
CA VAL A 220 -23.41 1.95 -24.21
C VAL A 220 -23.90 0.83 -23.30
N GLN A 221 -24.93 0.09 -23.72
CA GLN A 221 -25.47 -1.06 -23.00
C GLN A 221 -25.53 -2.29 -23.91
N GLY A 222 -24.80 -3.35 -23.54
CA GLY A 222 -24.76 -4.58 -24.32
C GLY A 222 -24.08 -4.44 -25.70
N TYR A 223 -24.04 -5.54 -26.44
CA TYR A 223 -23.31 -5.66 -27.71
C TYR A 223 -24.05 -5.09 -28.93
N GLU A 224 -25.30 -4.63 -28.77
CA GLU A 224 -26.19 -4.20 -29.85
C GLU A 224 -26.25 -2.67 -30.03
N THR A 225 -25.29 -1.92 -29.49
CA THR A 225 -25.30 -0.45 -29.61
C THR A 225 -25.13 -0.01 -31.07
N ASN A 226 -26.07 0.78 -31.57
CA ASN A 226 -26.11 1.21 -32.97
C ASN A 226 -25.04 2.28 -33.24
N LYS A 227 -24.05 1.94 -34.08
CA LYS A 227 -22.98 2.85 -34.52
C LYS A 227 -23.49 4.20 -35.04
N SER A 228 -24.67 4.22 -35.65
CA SER A 228 -25.30 5.46 -36.14
C SER A 228 -25.63 6.43 -35.00
N GLU A 229 -26.15 5.94 -33.87
CA GLU A 229 -26.52 6.79 -32.71
C GLU A 229 -25.29 7.41 -32.05
N VAL A 230 -24.21 6.63 -31.92
CA VAL A 230 -22.94 7.16 -31.41
C VAL A 230 -22.38 8.22 -32.37
N SER A 231 -22.45 7.99 -33.68
CA SER A 231 -22.02 8.98 -34.68
C SER A 231 -22.84 10.28 -34.62
N GLU A 232 -24.15 10.18 -34.42
CA GLU A 232 -25.02 11.35 -34.20
C GLU A 232 -24.66 12.09 -32.92
N TRP A 233 -24.35 11.37 -31.83
CA TRP A 233 -23.91 11.98 -30.58
C TRP A 233 -22.58 12.72 -30.73
N PHE A 234 -21.60 12.16 -31.46
CA PHE A 234 -20.34 12.84 -31.79
C PHE A 234 -20.60 14.17 -32.53
N LYS A 235 -21.41 14.13 -33.59
CA LYS A 235 -21.77 15.33 -34.37
C LYS A 235 -22.48 16.38 -33.53
N LYS A 236 -23.41 15.96 -32.66
CA LYS A 236 -24.16 16.85 -31.76
C LYS A 236 -23.24 17.64 -30.83
N HIS A 237 -22.14 17.02 -30.37
CA HIS A 237 -21.18 17.64 -29.46
C HIS A 237 -19.93 18.20 -30.19
N GLN A 238 -20.01 18.39 -31.50
CA GLN A 238 -18.94 18.98 -32.32
C GLN A 238 -17.63 18.16 -32.26
N LEU A 239 -17.74 16.84 -32.10
CA LEU A 239 -16.63 15.91 -32.17
C LEU A 239 -16.55 15.28 -33.55
N ASP A 240 -15.33 15.16 -34.08
CA ASP A 240 -15.06 14.45 -35.33
C ASP A 240 -15.42 12.95 -35.18
N PRO A 241 -16.29 12.36 -36.02
CA PRO A 241 -16.69 10.95 -35.89
C PRO A 241 -15.55 9.94 -36.07
N ASP A 242 -14.44 10.31 -36.70
CA ASP A 242 -13.31 9.43 -36.98
C ASP A 242 -12.11 9.72 -36.08
N LEU A 243 -11.92 10.96 -35.63
CA LEU A 243 -10.75 11.39 -34.85
C LEU A 243 -11.08 12.07 -33.52
N GLY A 244 -12.36 12.27 -33.21
CA GLY A 244 -12.80 12.99 -32.01
C GLY A 244 -12.36 12.29 -30.73
N LYS A 245 -11.68 13.01 -29.85
CA LYS A 245 -11.13 12.45 -28.62
C LYS A 245 -12.18 12.36 -27.51
N VAL A 246 -12.34 11.18 -26.93
CA VAL A 246 -13.30 10.88 -25.86
C VAL A 246 -12.67 10.02 -24.78
N VAL A 247 -13.32 9.94 -23.62
CA VAL A 247 -13.01 8.98 -22.56
C VAL A 247 -14.08 7.89 -22.56
N VAL A 248 -13.66 6.63 -22.58
CA VAL A 248 -14.51 5.45 -22.46
C VAL A 248 -14.27 4.84 -21.09
N LYS A 249 -15.30 4.71 -20.26
CA LYS A 249 -15.16 4.24 -18.87
C LYS A 249 -16.34 3.41 -18.37
N PRO A 250 -16.13 2.46 -17.45
CA PRO A 250 -17.23 1.73 -16.82
C PRO A 250 -18.10 2.65 -15.94
N THR A 251 -19.41 2.38 -15.92
CA THR A 251 -20.35 3.10 -15.07
C THR A 251 -20.11 2.87 -13.58
N ARG A 252 -19.78 1.64 -13.18
CA ARG A 252 -19.65 1.17 -11.79
C ARG A 252 -18.23 0.72 -11.42
N GLY A 253 -17.21 1.27 -12.09
CA GLY A 253 -15.80 1.01 -11.76
C GLY A 253 -15.16 2.17 -10.99
N GLY A 254 -14.47 1.89 -9.88
CA GLY A 254 -13.65 2.87 -9.17
C GLY A 254 -12.21 2.91 -9.70
N SER A 255 -11.37 3.74 -9.07
CA SER A 255 -9.90 3.68 -9.19
C SER A 255 -9.31 3.79 -10.61
N SER A 256 -10.08 4.36 -11.55
CA SER A 256 -9.74 4.43 -12.97
C SER A 256 -9.49 3.07 -13.66
N ILE A 257 -9.99 1.97 -13.09
CA ILE A 257 -9.89 0.64 -13.70
C ILE A 257 -10.82 0.60 -14.93
N GLY A 258 -10.29 0.20 -16.08
CA GLY A 258 -11.05 0.14 -17.34
C GLY A 258 -11.28 1.49 -18.02
N VAL A 259 -10.70 2.60 -17.53
CA VAL A 259 -10.78 3.91 -18.21
C VAL A 259 -9.81 3.97 -19.38
N ARG A 260 -10.30 4.29 -20.58
CA ARG A 260 -9.52 4.34 -21.83
C ARG A 260 -9.80 5.64 -22.57
N VAL A 261 -8.77 6.28 -23.13
CA VAL A 261 -8.95 7.35 -24.13
C VAL A 261 -9.27 6.70 -25.47
N ALA A 262 -10.23 7.22 -26.23
CA ALA A 262 -10.59 6.72 -27.56
C ALA A 262 -10.71 7.85 -28.59
N TYR A 263 -10.58 7.49 -29.87
CA TYR A 263 -10.59 8.40 -31.01
C TYR A 263 -11.64 8.00 -32.04
N GLY A 264 -12.68 8.82 -32.17
CA GLY A 264 -13.80 8.57 -33.05
C GLY A 264 -14.72 7.45 -32.59
N VAL A 265 -15.79 7.22 -33.36
CA VAL A 265 -16.88 6.31 -33.05
C VAL A 265 -16.42 4.85 -33.01
N ASN A 266 -15.58 4.44 -33.97
CA ASN A 266 -15.14 3.05 -34.09
C ASN A 266 -14.29 2.62 -32.90
N ASP A 267 -13.25 3.38 -32.59
CA ASP A 267 -12.35 3.09 -31.46
C ASP A 267 -13.10 3.12 -30.13
N SER A 268 -14.04 4.06 -29.97
CA SER A 268 -14.89 4.16 -28.77
C SER A 268 -15.71 2.89 -28.54
N LEU A 269 -16.35 2.36 -29.59
CA LEU A 269 -17.14 1.13 -29.51
C LEU A 269 -16.26 -0.11 -29.29
N VAL A 270 -15.08 -0.17 -29.92
CA VAL A 270 -14.12 -1.26 -29.68
C VAL A 270 -13.72 -1.28 -28.21
N LYS A 271 -13.28 -0.15 -27.66
CA LYS A 271 -12.87 -0.03 -26.25
C LYS A 271 -14.01 -0.31 -25.28
N ALA A 272 -15.23 0.12 -25.59
CA ALA A 272 -16.40 -0.21 -24.78
C ALA A 272 -16.71 -1.72 -24.77
N ASN A 273 -16.62 -2.37 -25.93
CA ASN A 273 -16.80 -3.82 -26.04
C ASN A 273 -15.69 -4.60 -25.33
N GLU A 274 -14.45 -4.12 -25.36
CA GLU A 274 -13.33 -4.72 -24.61
C GLU A 274 -13.59 -4.67 -23.10
N ILE A 275 -14.01 -3.53 -22.55
CA ILE A 275 -14.38 -3.40 -21.11
C ILE A 275 -15.48 -4.39 -20.72
N MET A 276 -16.50 -4.55 -21.58
CA MET A 276 -17.59 -5.51 -21.35
C MET A 276 -17.11 -6.97 -21.46
N PHE A 277 -16.26 -7.27 -22.43
CA PHE A 277 -15.69 -8.62 -22.65
C PHE A 277 -14.75 -9.03 -21.51
N GLU A 278 -13.96 -8.10 -20.99
CA GLU A 278 -13.11 -8.29 -19.81
C GLU A 278 -13.93 -8.47 -18.51
N GLY A 279 -15.25 -8.29 -18.56
CA GLY A 279 -16.15 -8.45 -17.42
C GLY A 279 -16.05 -7.33 -16.38
N ILE A 280 -15.46 -6.18 -16.74
CA ILE A 280 -15.28 -5.05 -15.82
C ILE A 280 -16.63 -4.42 -15.47
N ASP A 281 -17.45 -4.14 -16.48
CA ASP A 281 -18.81 -3.62 -16.32
C ASP A 281 -19.65 -3.97 -17.56
N ASN A 282 -20.96 -4.12 -17.40
CA ASN A 282 -21.89 -4.37 -18.52
C ASN A 282 -22.51 -3.07 -19.09
N LYS A 283 -22.15 -1.92 -18.51
CA LYS A 283 -22.53 -0.59 -18.99
C LYS A 283 -21.30 0.31 -19.05
N VAL A 284 -21.14 0.99 -20.18
CA VAL A 284 -19.96 1.82 -20.45
C VAL A 284 -20.39 3.21 -20.88
N LEU A 285 -19.73 4.23 -20.36
CA LEU A 285 -19.92 5.63 -20.74
C LEU A 285 -18.85 6.05 -21.74
N ILE A 286 -19.29 6.76 -22.78
CA ILE A 286 -18.44 7.56 -23.67
C ILE A 286 -18.66 9.02 -23.29
N GLU A 287 -17.62 9.70 -22.83
CA GLU A 287 -17.63 11.09 -22.37
C GLU A 287 -16.73 11.97 -23.21
N VAL A 288 -17.12 13.24 -23.37
CA VAL A 288 -16.25 14.25 -23.99
C VAL A 288 -14.94 14.35 -23.20
N PHE A 289 -13.80 14.28 -23.89
CA PHE A 289 -12.51 14.48 -23.26
C PHE A 289 -12.35 15.95 -22.85
N LEU A 290 -12.06 16.20 -21.57
CA LEU A 290 -11.93 17.54 -21.00
C LEU A 290 -10.51 18.10 -21.23
N GLU A 291 -10.25 18.62 -22.42
CA GLU A 291 -8.96 19.23 -22.78
C GLU A 291 -8.68 20.50 -21.96
N GLY A 292 -7.45 20.64 -21.47
CA GLY A 292 -6.99 21.84 -20.74
C GLY A 292 -7.60 22.01 -19.34
N GLY A 293 -8.32 21.01 -18.83
CA GLY A 293 -8.83 20.99 -17.47
C GLY A 293 -7.84 20.42 -16.46
N SER A 294 -7.97 20.87 -15.21
CA SER A 294 -7.25 20.32 -14.05
C SER A 294 -8.20 19.48 -13.21
N GLU A 295 -7.82 18.25 -12.90
CA GLU A 295 -8.60 17.37 -12.01
C GLU A 295 -8.45 17.84 -10.55
N PHE A 296 -9.51 17.70 -9.76
CA PHE A 296 -9.49 17.96 -8.34
C PHE A 296 -10.23 16.88 -7.56
N THR A 297 -9.84 16.73 -6.30
CA THR A 297 -10.48 15.84 -5.33
C THR A 297 -10.87 16.63 -4.08
N ALA A 298 -12.07 16.43 -3.57
CA ALA A 298 -12.57 17.06 -2.35
C ALA A 298 -13.14 16.02 -1.39
N ILE A 299 -12.64 15.99 -0.16
CA ILE A 299 -13.18 15.18 0.93
C ILE A 299 -14.29 15.97 1.62
N VAL A 300 -15.44 15.34 1.77
CA VAL A 300 -16.58 15.88 2.51
C VAL A 300 -16.75 15.07 3.78
N LEU A 301 -16.85 15.75 4.92
CA LEU A 301 -17.15 15.16 6.23
C LEU A 301 -18.52 15.64 6.70
N ASP A 302 -19.37 14.72 7.12
CA ASP A 302 -20.57 15.09 7.86
C ASP A 302 -20.21 15.29 9.33
N VAL A 303 -20.43 16.50 9.82
CA VAL A 303 -20.17 16.89 11.22
C VAL A 303 -21.45 17.35 11.91
N GLY A 304 -22.61 16.92 11.39
CA GLY A 304 -23.91 17.19 11.95
C GLY A 304 -24.23 16.40 13.22
N SER A 305 -25.49 16.44 13.64
CA SER A 305 -25.97 15.75 14.84
C SER A 305 -27.18 14.87 14.54
N GLY A 306 -27.07 13.58 14.87
CA GLY A 306 -28.17 12.63 14.68
C GLY A 306 -28.54 12.48 13.21
N SER A 307 -29.72 12.98 12.84
CA SER A 307 -30.22 12.97 11.46
C SER A 307 -29.94 14.26 10.68
N ASP A 308 -29.44 15.31 11.34
CA ASP A 308 -29.14 16.59 10.70
C ASP A 308 -27.79 16.50 10.00
N CYS A 309 -27.78 16.63 8.67
CA CYS A 309 -26.56 16.61 7.86
C CYS A 309 -25.92 18.01 7.84
N PHE A 310 -24.65 18.11 8.26
CA PHE A 310 -23.85 19.33 8.19
C PHE A 310 -22.51 19.02 7.50
N PRO A 311 -22.50 18.97 6.14
CA PRO A 311 -21.33 18.56 5.39
C PRO A 311 -20.32 19.70 5.26
N VAL A 312 -19.14 19.48 5.82
CA VAL A 312 -17.99 20.37 5.69
C VAL A 312 -17.01 19.77 4.69
N VAL A 313 -16.71 20.55 3.65
CA VAL A 313 -15.73 20.16 2.63
C VAL A 313 -14.36 20.64 3.06
N LEU A 314 -13.42 19.70 3.13
CA LEU A 314 -12.02 19.96 3.46
C LEU A 314 -11.35 20.79 2.35
N LEU A 315 -10.08 21.11 2.52
CA LEU A 315 -9.31 21.79 1.49
C LEU A 315 -9.14 20.84 0.29
N PRO A 316 -9.69 21.17 -0.90
CA PRO A 316 -9.54 20.30 -2.06
C PRO A 316 -8.07 20.10 -2.44
N THR A 317 -7.82 19.11 -3.28
CA THR A 317 -6.50 18.82 -3.84
C THR A 317 -6.58 18.93 -5.35
N GLU A 318 -5.66 19.68 -5.97
CA GLU A 318 -5.43 19.65 -7.41
C GLU A 318 -4.53 18.46 -7.76
N VAL A 319 -4.90 17.74 -8.82
CA VAL A 319 -4.12 16.64 -9.39
C VAL A 319 -3.48 17.14 -10.69
N GLU A 320 -2.17 17.31 -10.68
CA GLU A 320 -1.39 17.76 -11.83
C GLU A 320 -0.65 16.58 -12.47
N LEU A 321 -0.87 16.33 -13.77
CA LEU A 321 -0.06 15.37 -14.53
C LEU A 321 1.26 16.04 -14.94
N GLN A 322 2.39 15.45 -14.55
CA GLN A 322 3.74 15.92 -14.87
C GLN A 322 4.37 15.05 -15.97
N PHE A 323 5.02 15.70 -16.95
CA PHE A 323 5.73 15.04 -18.05
C PHE A 323 7.15 15.60 -18.12
N ARG A 324 8.17 14.73 -18.08
CA ARG A 324 9.58 15.13 -18.18
C ARG A 324 10.22 14.54 -19.43
N GLY A 325 10.31 15.35 -20.49
CA GLY A 325 11.15 15.09 -21.67
C GLY A 325 10.42 14.64 -22.93
N ALA A 326 11.11 14.77 -24.08
CA ALA A 326 10.56 14.51 -25.43
C ALA A 326 10.32 13.02 -25.78
N ASN A 327 10.70 12.09 -24.89
CA ASN A 327 10.62 10.64 -25.11
C ASN A 327 9.43 9.96 -24.41
N ASP A 328 8.57 10.70 -23.70
CA ASP A 328 7.28 10.18 -23.23
C ASP A 328 6.28 10.23 -24.41
N VAL A 329 6.35 9.24 -25.29
CA VAL A 329 5.66 9.18 -26.61
C VAL A 329 4.10 9.13 -26.53
N LYS A 330 3.47 9.44 -25.40
CA LYS A 330 1.99 9.54 -25.28
C LYS A 330 1.51 10.70 -24.41
N GLU A 331 2.07 11.89 -24.62
CA GLU A 331 1.63 13.16 -24.02
C GLU A 331 0.10 13.38 -24.17
N ASN A 332 -0.47 13.01 -25.32
CA ASN A 332 -1.88 13.26 -25.62
C ASN A 332 -2.88 12.27 -24.97
N ASP A 333 -2.48 11.09 -24.52
CA ASP A 333 -3.39 10.06 -23.98
C ASP A 333 -3.29 9.87 -22.46
N ALA A 334 -2.47 10.70 -21.81
CA ALA A 334 -2.19 10.57 -20.40
C ALA A 334 -3.43 10.89 -19.54
N ILE A 335 -3.82 9.94 -18.69
CA ILE A 335 -4.92 10.07 -17.72
C ILE A 335 -4.44 9.73 -16.31
N PHE A 336 -5.16 10.20 -15.28
CA PHE A 336 -4.92 9.81 -13.90
C PHE A 336 -5.42 8.38 -13.63
N ASN A 337 -4.59 7.39 -13.97
CA ASN A 337 -4.92 5.96 -13.90
C ASN A 337 -4.55 5.32 -12.55
N TYR A 338 -4.94 4.06 -12.36
CA TYR A 338 -4.67 3.28 -11.14
C TYR A 338 -3.20 3.35 -10.68
N ARG A 339 -2.25 3.14 -11.61
CA ARG A 339 -0.81 3.19 -11.30
C ARG A 339 -0.41 4.55 -10.75
N ARG A 340 -0.89 5.64 -11.35
CA ARG A 340 -0.60 7.01 -10.91
C ARG A 340 -1.29 7.38 -9.59
N LYS A 341 -2.45 6.78 -9.31
CA LYS A 341 -3.23 6.99 -8.08
C LYS A 341 -2.58 6.36 -6.85
N TYR A 342 -2.04 5.16 -6.98
CA TYR A 342 -1.66 4.34 -5.81
C TYR A 342 -0.17 3.94 -5.76
N LEU A 343 0.62 4.21 -6.81
CA LEU A 343 2.05 3.93 -6.81
C LEU A 343 2.86 5.23 -6.85
N PRO A 344 3.97 5.32 -6.09
CA PRO A 344 4.89 6.45 -6.18
C PRO A 344 5.33 6.70 -7.62
N THR A 345 5.11 7.93 -8.10
CA THR A 345 5.44 8.33 -9.46
C THR A 345 5.70 9.83 -9.51
N GLN A 346 6.68 10.24 -10.32
CA GLN A 346 6.90 11.65 -10.65
C GLN A 346 6.02 12.12 -11.82
N GLN A 347 5.11 11.27 -12.31
CA GLN A 347 4.18 11.62 -13.38
C GLN A 347 2.94 12.38 -12.87
N VAL A 348 2.78 12.51 -11.55
CA VAL A 348 1.68 13.21 -10.92
C VAL A 348 2.21 13.98 -9.72
N ALA A 349 1.68 15.18 -9.50
CA ALA A 349 1.87 15.94 -8.28
C ALA A 349 0.51 16.36 -7.68
N TYR A 350 0.44 16.35 -6.36
CA TYR A 350 -0.74 16.81 -5.61
C TYR A 350 -0.51 18.14 -4.90
N HIS A 351 -1.41 19.10 -5.14
CA HIS A 351 -1.35 20.43 -4.53
C HIS A 351 -2.55 20.63 -3.60
N THR A 352 -2.30 20.77 -2.29
CA THR A 352 -3.34 20.95 -1.27
C THR A 352 -3.02 22.15 -0.35
N PRO A 353 -3.78 23.27 -0.40
CA PRO A 353 -4.94 23.53 -1.27
C PRO A 353 -4.56 23.53 -2.77
N PRO A 354 -5.51 23.53 -3.73
CA PRO A 354 -5.17 23.61 -5.14
C PRO A 354 -4.60 25.00 -5.48
N ARG A 355 -3.92 25.14 -6.61
CA ARG A 355 -3.39 26.44 -7.10
C ARG A 355 -4.43 27.22 -7.91
N PHE A 356 -5.70 26.81 -7.85
CA PHE A 356 -6.81 27.48 -8.52
C PHE A 356 -7.11 28.85 -7.90
N PRO A 357 -7.80 29.73 -8.64
CA PRO A 357 -8.38 30.96 -8.09
C PRO A 357 -9.30 30.71 -6.88
N LEU A 358 -9.37 31.67 -5.95
CA LEU A 358 -10.13 31.52 -4.71
C LEU A 358 -11.63 31.28 -4.95
N ASP A 359 -12.23 31.95 -5.95
CA ASP A 359 -13.63 31.76 -6.32
C ASP A 359 -13.90 30.31 -6.76
N VAL A 360 -12.95 29.69 -7.47
CA VAL A 360 -13.03 28.29 -7.89
C VAL A 360 -12.99 27.36 -6.67
N ILE A 361 -12.05 27.58 -5.75
CA ILE A 361 -11.92 26.76 -4.53
C ILE A 361 -13.21 26.82 -3.69
N GLU A 362 -13.76 28.01 -3.50
CA GLU A 362 -14.99 28.22 -2.75
C GLU A 362 -16.20 27.58 -3.44
N ASN A 363 -16.30 27.65 -4.77
CA ASN A 363 -17.36 27.00 -5.53
C ASN A 363 -17.22 25.47 -5.57
N ILE A 364 -16.00 24.92 -5.59
CA ILE A 364 -15.76 23.48 -5.42
C ILE A 364 -16.31 23.04 -4.06
N ARG A 365 -15.94 23.73 -2.97
CA ARG A 365 -16.39 23.39 -1.62
C ARG A 365 -17.91 23.51 -1.48
N LYS A 366 -18.50 24.60 -1.99
CA LYS A 366 -19.95 24.79 -1.98
C LYS A 366 -20.67 23.69 -2.78
N GLY A 367 -20.16 23.35 -3.96
CA GLY A 367 -20.73 22.33 -4.82
C GLY A 367 -20.69 20.95 -4.20
N ALA A 368 -19.52 20.54 -3.70
CA ALA A 368 -19.34 19.25 -3.03
C ALA A 368 -20.24 19.12 -1.79
N SER A 369 -20.40 20.18 -0.99
CA SER A 369 -21.34 20.21 0.16
C SER A 369 -22.79 20.02 -0.28
N LEU A 370 -23.23 20.76 -1.31
CA LEU A 370 -24.57 20.62 -1.88
C LEU A 370 -24.80 19.21 -2.44
N LEU A 371 -23.84 18.64 -3.15
CA LEU A 371 -23.93 17.28 -3.69
C LEU A 371 -24.09 16.23 -2.61
N PHE A 372 -23.32 16.35 -1.54
CA PHE A 372 -23.40 15.46 -0.40
C PHE A 372 -24.83 15.43 0.18
N GLN A 373 -25.46 16.60 0.33
CA GLN A 373 -26.83 16.73 0.81
C GLN A 373 -27.88 16.19 -0.18
N GLN A 374 -27.79 16.59 -1.46
CA GLN A 374 -28.78 16.20 -2.48
C GLN A 374 -28.79 14.69 -2.74
N LEU A 375 -27.62 14.05 -2.66
CA LEU A 375 -27.49 12.60 -2.79
C LEU A 375 -27.71 11.85 -1.47
N CYS A 376 -28.05 12.56 -0.38
CA CYS A 376 -28.29 11.99 0.94
C CYS A 376 -27.11 11.12 1.43
N LEU A 377 -25.88 11.53 1.13
CA LEU A 377 -24.68 10.83 1.57
C LEU A 377 -24.51 10.98 3.09
N GLN A 378 -23.77 10.05 3.70
CA GLN A 378 -23.62 10.00 5.16
C GLN A 378 -22.16 9.81 5.58
N ASP A 379 -21.83 10.38 6.75
CA ASP A 379 -20.53 10.31 7.45
C ASP A 379 -19.36 10.98 6.70
N PHE A 380 -19.02 10.50 5.50
CA PHE A 380 -17.99 11.11 4.65
C PHE A 380 -18.07 10.61 3.21
N ALA A 381 -17.49 11.36 2.27
CA ALA A 381 -17.35 10.95 0.87
C ALA A 381 -16.13 11.61 0.22
N ARG A 382 -15.66 11.03 -0.89
CA ARG A 382 -14.67 11.66 -1.78
C ARG A 382 -15.35 12.03 -3.09
N ILE A 383 -15.35 13.32 -3.41
CA ILE A 383 -15.95 13.85 -4.63
C ILE A 383 -14.83 14.35 -5.54
N ASP A 384 -14.74 13.80 -6.74
CA ASP A 384 -13.77 14.17 -7.76
C ASP A 384 -14.44 14.99 -8.88
N GLY A 385 -13.67 15.84 -9.52
CA GLY A 385 -14.15 16.69 -10.60
C GLY A 385 -13.03 17.39 -11.37
N TRP A 386 -13.42 18.32 -12.22
CA TRP A 386 -12.56 19.05 -13.13
C TRP A 386 -12.82 20.54 -13.05
N PHE A 387 -11.75 21.33 -13.04
CA PHE A 387 -11.77 22.76 -13.27
C PHE A 387 -11.32 23.06 -14.71
N LEU A 388 -12.15 23.79 -15.45
CA LEU A 388 -11.94 24.20 -16.84
C LEU A 388 -11.82 25.73 -16.91
N PRO A 389 -10.62 26.28 -17.10
CA PRO A 389 -10.44 27.72 -17.26
C PRO A 389 -11.21 28.26 -18.48
N ASN A 390 -11.61 29.54 -18.44
CA ASN A 390 -12.37 30.20 -19.51
C ASN A 390 -11.71 30.11 -20.90
N SER A 391 -10.39 29.97 -20.97
CA SER A 391 -9.63 29.85 -22.22
C SER A 391 -9.73 28.48 -22.91
N GLY A 392 -10.35 27.46 -22.29
CA GLY A 392 -10.37 26.08 -22.79
C GLY A 392 -11.75 25.42 -22.95
N SER A 393 -12.85 26.08 -22.57
CA SER A 393 -14.17 25.42 -22.49
C SER A 393 -14.87 25.26 -23.86
N LYS A 394 -14.96 24.02 -24.34
CA LYS A 394 -15.87 23.59 -25.44
C LYS A 394 -17.28 23.25 -24.94
N LEU A 395 -17.54 23.32 -23.63
CA LEU A 395 -18.88 23.07 -23.07
C LEU A 395 -19.81 24.21 -23.51
N SER A 396 -20.72 23.89 -24.44
CA SER A 396 -21.65 24.86 -25.02
C SER A 396 -22.57 25.44 -23.93
N PRO A 397 -22.92 26.74 -23.99
CA PRO A 397 -23.71 27.37 -22.95
C PRO A 397 -25.16 26.88 -22.99
N SER A 398 -25.56 26.01 -22.06
CA SER A 398 -26.97 25.72 -21.77
C SER A 398 -27.43 26.48 -20.53
N SER A 399 -28.09 27.62 -20.73
CA SER A 399 -28.73 28.45 -19.67
C SER A 399 -27.81 29.16 -18.65
N GLU A 400 -28.27 30.30 -18.13
CA GLU A 400 -27.54 31.17 -17.17
C GLU A 400 -27.56 30.65 -15.71
N ASN A 401 -28.33 29.59 -15.41
CA ASN A 401 -28.62 29.13 -14.05
C ASN A 401 -27.92 27.83 -13.61
N GLU A 402 -26.93 27.32 -14.37
CA GLU A 402 -26.25 26.08 -14.03
C GLU A 402 -25.17 26.29 -12.95
N PHE A 403 -25.20 25.47 -11.89
CA PHE A 403 -24.16 25.43 -10.85
C PHE A 403 -22.87 24.84 -11.42
N GLY A 404 -21.76 25.54 -11.17
CA GLY A 404 -20.43 25.18 -11.67
C GLY A 404 -19.76 26.30 -12.45
N ARG A 405 -20.48 27.35 -12.85
CA ARG A 405 -19.86 28.54 -13.45
C ARG A 405 -19.26 29.45 -12.38
N THR A 406 -18.03 29.88 -12.62
CA THR A 406 -17.26 30.79 -11.77
C THR A 406 -16.76 31.96 -12.61
N GLU A 407 -16.18 32.99 -11.99
CA GLU A 407 -15.57 34.10 -12.74
C GLU A 407 -14.35 33.62 -13.54
N SER A 408 -13.65 32.63 -12.99
CA SER A 408 -12.40 32.09 -13.53
C SER A 408 -12.55 30.92 -14.51
N GLY A 409 -13.73 30.28 -14.58
CA GLY A 409 -13.94 29.08 -15.39
C GLY A 409 -15.17 28.26 -15.01
N SER A 410 -15.22 27.00 -15.42
CA SER A 410 -16.29 26.05 -15.11
C SER A 410 -15.78 24.89 -14.25
N ILE A 411 -16.59 24.46 -13.29
CA ILE A 411 -16.37 23.31 -12.42
C ILE A 411 -17.36 22.23 -12.80
N VAL A 412 -16.88 21.00 -12.97
CA VAL A 412 -17.71 19.83 -13.27
C VAL A 412 -17.37 18.71 -12.30
N PHE A 413 -18.38 18.12 -11.67
CA PHE A 413 -18.19 16.96 -10.79
C PHE A 413 -18.43 15.68 -11.59
N THR A 414 -17.54 14.70 -11.46
CA THR A 414 -17.56 13.49 -12.32
C THR A 414 -17.71 12.20 -11.54
N ASP A 415 -17.03 12.05 -10.40
CA ASP A 415 -16.97 10.79 -9.68
C ASP A 415 -17.29 11.01 -8.19
N ILE A 416 -18.33 10.34 -7.71
CA ILE A 416 -18.75 10.36 -6.31
C ILE A 416 -18.37 9.02 -5.70
N ASN A 417 -17.32 9.01 -4.89
CA ASN A 417 -16.83 7.81 -4.22
C ASN A 417 -17.39 7.82 -2.79
N LEU A 418 -18.20 6.81 -2.49
CA LEU A 418 -18.92 6.68 -1.22
C LEU A 418 -18.01 6.22 -0.10
N ILE A 419 -16.86 5.66 -0.46
CA ILE A 419 -15.73 5.43 0.41
C ILE A 419 -14.49 6.02 -0.22
N SER A 420 -13.76 6.84 0.54
CA SER A 420 -12.42 7.26 0.12
C SER A 420 -11.45 6.10 0.30
N GLY A 421 -10.45 5.99 -0.59
CA GLY A 421 -9.24 5.22 -0.27
C GLY A 421 -8.64 5.70 1.06
N MET A 422 -8.17 4.77 1.89
CA MET A 422 -7.62 5.04 3.24
C MET A 422 -6.21 4.49 3.40
N GLU A 423 -5.44 4.42 2.32
CA GLU A 423 -3.99 4.26 2.40
C GLU A 423 -3.37 5.46 3.16
N GLN A 424 -2.22 5.29 3.83
CA GLN A 424 -1.64 6.29 4.77
C GLN A 424 -1.40 7.68 4.14
N THR A 425 -1.25 7.74 2.82
CA THR A 425 -1.06 8.99 2.07
C THR A 425 -2.27 9.36 1.22
N SER A 426 -3.45 8.78 1.46
CA SER A 426 -4.64 9.07 0.69
C SER A 426 -5.16 10.50 0.87
N PHE A 427 -5.99 10.97 -0.07
CA PHE A 427 -6.63 12.29 -0.01
C PHE A 427 -7.38 12.56 1.32
N LEU A 428 -7.98 11.53 1.95
CA LEU A 428 -8.63 11.67 3.25
C LEU A 428 -7.65 12.22 4.30
N PHE A 429 -6.48 11.59 4.45
CA PHE A 429 -5.51 11.98 5.46
C PHE A 429 -4.72 13.23 5.06
N GLN A 430 -4.39 13.39 3.77
CA GLN A 430 -3.74 14.60 3.28
C GLN A 430 -4.60 15.85 3.58
N GLN A 431 -5.88 15.84 3.20
CA GLN A 431 -6.78 16.98 3.41
C GLN A 431 -7.13 17.17 4.89
N ALA A 432 -7.38 16.09 5.64
CA ALA A 432 -7.66 16.14 7.07
C ALA A 432 -6.49 16.73 7.89
N SER A 433 -5.26 16.34 7.57
CA SER A 433 -4.07 16.84 8.26
C SER A 433 -3.86 18.35 8.07
N LYS A 434 -4.24 18.89 6.90
CA LYS A 434 -4.18 20.34 6.64
C LYS A 434 -5.15 21.14 7.51
N VAL A 435 -6.20 20.52 8.02
CA VAL A 435 -7.22 21.16 8.88
C VAL A 435 -7.17 20.67 10.32
N GLY A 436 -6.05 20.08 10.75
CA GLY A 436 -5.78 19.81 12.17
C GLY A 436 -6.13 18.38 12.65
N PHE A 437 -6.55 17.47 11.77
CA PHE A 437 -6.87 16.10 12.16
C PHE A 437 -5.75 15.12 11.82
N SER A 438 -5.28 14.35 12.81
CA SER A 438 -4.48 13.13 12.56
C SER A 438 -5.33 12.01 11.98
N HIS A 439 -4.66 10.95 11.49
CA HIS A 439 -5.30 9.70 11.05
C HIS A 439 -6.26 9.13 12.09
N THR A 440 -5.80 9.00 13.33
CA THR A 440 -6.60 8.47 14.45
C THR A 440 -7.83 9.33 14.70
N ASN A 441 -7.66 10.65 14.75
CA ASN A 441 -8.75 11.55 15.09
C ASN A 441 -9.79 11.69 13.97
N ILE A 442 -9.38 11.72 12.70
CA ILE A 442 -10.36 11.77 11.60
C ILE A 442 -11.19 10.49 11.55
N LEU A 443 -10.56 9.31 11.64
CA LEU A 443 -11.27 8.04 11.58
C LEU A 443 -12.21 7.86 12.79
N ARG A 444 -11.76 8.25 14.00
CA ARG A 444 -12.62 8.22 15.18
C ARG A 444 -13.77 9.21 15.09
N SER A 445 -13.57 10.38 14.48
CA SER A 445 -14.65 11.35 14.26
C SER A 445 -15.71 10.78 13.32
N ILE A 446 -15.30 10.13 12.23
CA ILE A 446 -16.19 9.44 11.29
C ILE A 446 -17.02 8.35 12.00
N ILE A 447 -16.38 7.45 12.77
CA ILE A 447 -17.09 6.39 13.49
C ILE A 447 -18.04 6.97 14.54
N ARG A 448 -17.60 7.98 15.28
CA ARG A 448 -18.41 8.61 16.32
C ARG A 448 -19.63 9.30 15.73
N HIS A 449 -19.48 9.97 14.58
CA HIS A 449 -20.60 10.52 13.83
C HIS A 449 -21.56 9.41 13.38
N ALA A 450 -21.05 8.33 12.78
CA ALA A 450 -21.87 7.20 12.36
C ALA A 450 -22.68 6.60 13.53
N CYS A 451 -22.08 6.48 14.72
CA CYS A 451 -22.79 6.02 15.92
C CYS A 451 -23.98 6.91 16.31
N LEU A 452 -23.97 8.22 16.02
CA LEU A 452 -25.09 9.13 16.32
C LEU A 452 -26.34 8.82 15.50
N ARG A 453 -26.20 8.19 14.33
CA ARG A 453 -27.32 7.76 13.49
C ARG A 453 -28.11 6.60 14.11
N PHE A 454 -27.53 5.90 15.09
CA PHE A 454 -28.12 4.71 15.71
C PHE A 454 -28.45 4.96 17.18
N PRO A 455 -29.75 5.03 17.57
CA PRO A 455 -30.17 5.36 18.94
C PRO A 455 -29.56 4.48 20.03
N ASN A 456 -29.35 3.19 19.74
CA ASN A 456 -28.77 2.23 20.67
C ASN A 456 -27.28 2.50 20.97
N LEU A 457 -26.59 3.23 20.08
CA LEU A 457 -25.17 3.57 20.20
C LEU A 457 -24.95 5.02 20.64
N ALA A 458 -25.93 5.91 20.46
CA ALA A 458 -25.84 7.30 20.88
C ALA A 458 -25.52 7.46 22.39
N SER A 459 -26.01 6.54 23.23
CA SER A 459 -25.72 6.51 24.68
C SER A 459 -24.29 6.04 25.03
N VAL A 460 -23.70 5.17 24.19
CA VAL A 460 -22.33 4.67 24.35
C VAL A 460 -21.32 5.82 24.14
N ASN A 461 -21.65 6.78 23.27
CA ASN A 461 -20.85 7.99 23.04
C ASN A 461 -20.78 8.92 24.27
N GLY A 462 -21.82 8.96 25.11
CA GLY A 462 -21.85 9.80 26.32
C GLY A 462 -20.89 9.34 27.43
N ILE A 463 -20.53 8.05 27.45
CA ILE A 463 -19.69 7.43 28.48
C ILE A 463 -18.22 7.37 28.04
N ILE A 464 -17.95 7.22 26.72
CA ILE A 464 -16.59 7.16 26.14
C ILE A 464 -15.93 8.55 26.04
N GLY A 465 -16.68 9.63 26.29
CA GLY A 465 -16.17 11.02 26.34
C GLY A 465 -15.09 11.26 27.41
N GLN A 466 -14.90 10.34 28.36
CA GLN A 466 -13.71 10.33 29.21
C GLN A 466 -12.58 9.58 28.49
N LEU A 467 -11.87 10.28 27.60
CA LEU A 467 -10.49 9.87 27.33
C LEU A 467 -9.73 9.80 28.68
N PRO A 468 -8.98 8.74 28.98
CA PRO A 468 -7.98 8.81 30.03
C PRO A 468 -6.95 9.86 29.63
N SER A 469 -7.11 11.10 30.09
CA SER A 469 -6.12 12.19 30.06
C SER A 469 -5.15 12.24 28.84
N LYS A 470 -5.63 12.03 27.60
CA LYS A 470 -4.81 12.28 26.38
C LYS A 470 -4.92 13.72 25.89
N SER A 471 -5.62 14.59 26.63
CA SER A 471 -5.86 15.99 26.27
C SER A 471 -6.32 16.84 27.48
N LYS A 472 -5.49 16.97 28.52
CA LYS A 472 -5.57 18.16 29.39
C LYS A 472 -4.67 19.24 28.80
N SER A 473 -5.33 20.19 28.12
CA SER A 473 -4.89 21.56 27.83
C SER A 473 -3.60 21.76 27.01
N LEU A 474 -3.76 21.86 25.68
CA LEU A 474 -3.12 22.89 24.86
C LEU A 474 -4.04 24.12 24.76
N GLN A 475 -4.56 24.61 25.89
CA GLN A 475 -5.18 25.93 25.98
C GLN A 475 -4.18 26.92 26.56
N LEU A 476 -3.57 27.67 25.64
CA LEU A 476 -3.25 29.09 25.73
C LEU A 476 -2.74 29.61 27.11
N ASN A 477 -1.42 29.57 27.27
CA ASN A 477 -0.69 30.70 27.85
C ASN A 477 0.74 30.71 27.28
N ASN A 478 1.23 31.91 26.99
CA ASN A 478 2.56 32.22 26.49
C ASN A 478 3.67 31.61 27.36
N SER A 479 4.04 30.36 27.10
CA SER A 479 5.30 29.74 27.53
C SER A 479 5.45 28.38 26.86
N LEU A 480 6.46 28.23 26.00
CA LEU A 480 6.99 26.94 25.58
C LEU A 480 7.26 26.09 26.84
N SER A 481 6.39 25.12 27.11
CA SER A 481 6.65 24.08 28.10
C SER A 481 6.67 22.75 27.38
N HIS A 482 7.85 22.41 26.87
CA HIS A 482 8.22 21.05 26.49
C HIS A 482 7.76 20.08 27.59
N HIS A 483 7.13 18.97 27.22
CA HIS A 483 6.94 17.85 28.13
C HIS A 483 8.32 17.39 28.64
N LYS A 484 8.69 17.84 29.85
CA LYS A 484 9.88 17.38 30.56
C LYS A 484 9.76 15.87 30.79
N GLY A 485 10.35 15.07 29.91
CA GLY A 485 10.47 13.61 30.08
C GLY A 485 10.16 12.76 28.84
N ALA A 486 9.55 13.30 27.79
CA ALA A 486 9.32 12.53 26.56
C ALA A 486 10.64 12.33 25.79
N ARG A 487 10.89 11.09 25.36
CA ARG A 487 12.08 10.74 24.57
C ARG A 487 11.93 11.32 23.17
N LYS A 488 12.89 12.15 22.77
CA LYS A 488 12.94 12.73 21.43
C LYS A 488 13.40 11.69 20.42
N VAL A 489 12.71 11.59 19.30
CA VAL A 489 13.03 10.67 18.22
C VAL A 489 12.98 11.42 16.91
N PHE A 490 14.04 11.34 16.10
CA PHE A 490 14.02 11.85 14.73
C PHE A 490 13.98 10.67 13.76
N VAL A 491 13.00 10.64 12.86
CA VAL A 491 12.93 9.63 11.79
C VAL A 491 13.41 10.28 10.51
N ILE A 492 14.60 9.89 10.02
CA ILE A 492 15.20 10.48 8.82
C ILE A 492 15.03 9.56 7.61
N PHE A 493 14.57 10.12 6.49
CA PHE A 493 14.32 9.42 5.22
C PHE A 493 14.58 10.34 4.02
N GLY A 494 14.41 9.87 2.79
CA GLY A 494 14.76 10.56 1.55
C GLY A 494 16.13 10.11 0.99
N GLY A 495 16.92 11.05 0.49
CA GLY A 495 18.23 10.81 -0.13
C GLY A 495 18.26 10.97 -1.65
N ASP A 496 19.44 10.73 -2.24
CA ASP A 496 19.71 10.94 -3.69
C ASP A 496 19.54 9.69 -4.54
N THR A 497 19.29 8.54 -3.92
CA THR A 497 19.28 7.25 -4.62
C THR A 497 17.97 7.02 -5.36
N SER A 498 17.94 6.01 -6.23
CA SER A 498 16.70 5.50 -6.85
C SER A 498 15.72 4.98 -5.79
N GLU A 499 16.19 4.59 -4.61
CA GLU A 499 15.40 4.03 -3.51
C GLU A 499 14.70 5.09 -2.65
N ARG A 500 14.91 6.39 -2.93
CA ARG A 500 14.38 7.50 -2.11
C ARG A 500 12.85 7.50 -1.93
N GLN A 501 12.09 6.93 -2.87
CA GLN A 501 10.63 6.82 -2.72
C GLN A 501 10.24 5.73 -1.71
N VAL A 502 10.94 4.59 -1.74
CA VAL A 502 10.79 3.54 -0.71
C VAL A 502 11.24 4.10 0.64
N SER A 503 12.27 4.95 0.65
CA SER A 503 12.80 5.61 1.85
C SER A 503 11.74 6.51 2.50
N LEU A 504 11.05 7.32 1.70
CA LEU A 504 9.88 8.09 2.15
C LEU A 504 8.78 7.20 2.73
N MET A 505 8.37 6.14 2.01
CA MET A 505 7.31 5.24 2.49
C MET A 505 7.68 4.55 3.81
N SER A 506 8.92 4.05 3.92
CA SER A 506 9.46 3.46 5.14
C SER A 506 9.49 4.45 6.30
N GLY A 507 10.00 5.66 6.06
CA GLY A 507 10.08 6.72 7.06
C GLY A 507 8.71 7.17 7.56
N THR A 508 7.74 7.33 6.66
CA THR A 508 6.35 7.67 7.00
C THR A 508 5.70 6.57 7.83
N ASN A 509 5.87 5.29 7.45
CA ASN A 509 5.30 4.17 8.20
C ASN A 509 5.91 4.05 9.60
N VAL A 510 7.23 4.14 9.73
CA VAL A 510 7.93 4.14 11.04
C VAL A 510 7.42 5.29 11.91
N TRP A 511 7.36 6.50 11.35
CA TRP A 511 6.88 7.69 12.08
C TRP A 511 5.45 7.51 12.58
N LEU A 512 4.51 7.09 11.73
CA LEU A 512 3.12 6.87 12.10
C LEU A 512 2.95 5.81 13.21
N ASN A 513 3.72 4.73 13.17
CA ASN A 513 3.69 3.70 14.21
C ASN A 513 4.26 4.19 15.55
N LEU A 514 5.35 4.96 15.51
CA LEU A 514 5.95 5.49 16.74
C LEU A 514 5.10 6.60 17.39
N LEU A 515 4.23 7.28 16.64
CA LEU A 515 3.27 8.25 17.20
C LEU A 515 2.22 7.61 18.13
N ALA A 516 2.07 6.28 18.13
CA ALA A 516 1.16 5.59 19.04
C ALA A 516 1.59 5.67 20.52
N PHE A 517 2.86 6.04 20.79
CA PHE A 517 3.47 6.01 22.12
C PHE A 517 3.54 7.39 22.77
N HIS A 518 2.93 7.56 23.94
CA HIS A 518 2.86 8.85 24.66
C HIS A 518 4.19 9.31 25.27
N ASP A 519 5.12 8.39 25.48
CA ASP A 519 6.45 8.70 26.01
C ASP A 519 7.44 9.14 24.92
N LEU A 520 7.01 9.18 23.65
CA LEU A 520 7.82 9.60 22.51
C LEU A 520 7.35 10.93 21.94
N GLU A 521 8.31 11.74 21.50
CA GLU A 521 8.06 12.88 20.61
C GLU A 521 8.84 12.64 19.32
N VAL A 522 8.11 12.30 18.26
CA VAL A 522 8.68 11.80 17.01
C VAL A 522 8.59 12.85 15.91
N THR A 523 9.73 13.31 15.42
CA THR A 523 9.82 14.31 14.34
C THR A 523 10.32 13.66 13.04
N PRO A 524 9.50 13.66 11.97
CA PRO A 524 9.91 13.18 10.66
C PRO A 524 10.84 14.19 9.99
N CYS A 525 11.90 13.70 9.34
CA CYS A 525 12.96 14.51 8.75
C CYS A 525 13.29 14.04 7.32
N LEU A 526 13.16 14.92 6.33
CA LEU A 526 13.57 14.64 4.95
C LEU A 526 15.04 15.05 4.73
N LEU A 527 15.89 14.09 4.40
CA LEU A 527 17.16 14.33 3.72
C LEU A 527 16.84 14.67 2.25
N SER A 528 16.94 15.95 1.92
CA SER A 528 16.60 16.47 0.60
C SER A 528 17.50 15.86 -0.48
N PRO A 529 16.97 15.49 -1.65
CA PRO A 529 17.80 15.19 -2.80
C PRO A 529 18.63 16.43 -3.19
N THR A 530 19.87 16.23 -3.61
CA THR A 530 20.70 17.26 -4.21
C THR A 530 20.07 17.67 -5.54
N SER A 531 19.76 18.96 -5.72
CA SER A 531 19.19 19.47 -6.96
C SER A 531 20.07 19.05 -8.16
N GLU A 532 19.45 18.52 -9.23
CA GLU A 532 20.11 18.12 -10.50
C GLU A 532 20.88 19.26 -11.22
N PHE A 533 20.94 20.46 -10.64
CA PHE A 533 21.62 21.65 -11.18
C PHE A 533 23.04 21.91 -10.65
N SER A 534 23.63 21.04 -9.81
CA SER A 534 25.08 21.12 -9.58
C SER A 534 25.82 20.42 -10.72
N THR A 535 25.93 21.11 -11.84
CA THR A 535 26.81 20.74 -12.95
C THR A 535 28.24 20.53 -12.44
N SER A 536 28.80 19.39 -12.82
CA SER A 536 30.23 19.14 -13.05
C SER A 536 31.19 20.26 -12.63
N VAL A 537 31.89 20.12 -11.49
CA VAL A 537 33.34 20.38 -11.31
C VAL A 537 33.72 19.93 -9.90
N GLY A 538 34.64 18.96 -9.79
CA GLY A 538 35.44 18.78 -8.56
C GLY A 538 35.54 17.36 -8.02
N VAL A 539 36.24 16.48 -8.74
CA VAL A 539 36.82 15.27 -8.14
C VAL A 539 37.85 15.74 -7.09
N GLY A 540 37.50 15.72 -5.80
CA GLY A 540 38.46 16.00 -4.72
C GLY A 540 37.96 16.54 -3.38
N LYS A 541 36.66 16.82 -3.18
CA LYS A 541 36.11 17.27 -1.88
C LYS A 541 34.93 16.39 -1.43
N LYS A 542 35.19 15.19 -0.90
CA LYS A 542 34.10 14.24 -0.57
C LYS A 542 33.40 14.51 0.77
N ASP A 543 34.13 14.92 1.82
CA ASP A 543 33.51 15.01 3.17
C ASP A 543 32.83 16.36 3.47
N ASP A 544 33.33 17.46 2.91
CA ASP A 544 32.75 18.79 3.11
C ASP A 544 31.41 18.98 2.37
N ASP A 545 31.13 18.18 1.34
CA ASP A 545 29.91 18.28 0.55
C ASP A 545 28.71 17.59 1.24
N VAL A 546 28.93 16.41 1.84
CA VAL A 546 27.87 15.65 2.54
C VAL A 546 27.31 16.42 3.74
N MET A 547 28.17 17.09 4.51
CA MET A 547 27.77 17.88 5.69
C MET A 547 26.89 19.10 5.39
N ASN A 548 26.93 19.58 4.15
CA ASN A 548 26.15 20.72 3.67
C ASN A 548 24.80 20.30 3.06
N ARG A 549 24.53 18.98 2.96
CA ARG A 549 23.22 18.48 2.52
C ARG A 549 22.10 19.04 3.38
N THR A 550 20.95 19.25 2.76
CA THR A 550 19.80 19.85 3.43
C THR A 550 18.96 18.77 4.12
N VAL A 551 18.59 19.01 5.37
CA VAL A 551 17.61 18.22 6.12
C VAL A 551 16.44 19.12 6.49
N TRP A 552 15.22 18.67 6.24
CA TRP A 552 13.99 19.35 6.64
C TRP A 552 13.31 18.61 7.78
N SER A 553 13.03 19.28 8.89
CA SER A 553 12.06 18.78 9.87
C SER A 553 10.66 19.11 9.38
N LEU A 554 9.79 18.10 9.33
CA LEU A 554 8.52 18.18 8.62
C LEU A 554 7.33 18.22 9.61
N PRO A 555 6.35 19.09 9.39
CA PRO A 555 5.07 19.02 10.08
C PRO A 555 4.23 17.88 9.49
N TYR A 556 3.24 17.41 10.25
CA TYR A 556 2.40 16.26 9.91
C TYR A 556 1.83 16.33 8.48
N SER A 557 1.31 17.49 8.07
CA SER A 557 0.64 17.67 6.77
C SER A 557 1.55 17.68 5.54
N VAL A 558 2.86 17.77 5.74
CA VAL A 558 3.88 17.83 4.67
C VAL A 558 4.47 16.45 4.38
N VAL A 559 4.52 15.56 5.37
CA VAL A 559 5.05 14.19 5.22
C VAL A 559 4.19 13.32 4.31
N LEU A 560 2.87 13.54 4.31
CA LEU A 560 1.89 12.69 3.62
C LEU A 560 1.87 12.96 2.10
N ARG A 561 2.92 12.55 1.39
CA ARG A 561 3.07 12.66 -0.07
C ARG A 561 3.59 11.34 -0.65
N HIS A 562 3.41 11.14 -1.96
CA HIS A 562 3.86 9.90 -2.62
C HIS A 562 5.34 9.95 -3.00
N THR A 563 5.89 11.15 -3.19
CA THR A 563 7.29 11.29 -3.59
C THR A 563 8.09 12.27 -2.74
N THR A 564 9.40 12.06 -2.64
CA THR A 564 10.33 12.97 -1.94
C THR A 564 10.33 14.38 -2.53
N GLU A 565 10.09 14.48 -3.84
CA GLU A 565 9.99 15.73 -4.59
C GLU A 565 8.75 16.50 -4.18
N GLU A 566 7.58 15.84 -4.07
CA GLU A 566 6.37 16.46 -3.56
C GLU A 566 6.51 16.93 -2.10
N VAL A 567 7.22 16.19 -1.25
CA VAL A 567 7.52 16.63 0.13
C VAL A 567 8.37 17.91 0.10
N LEU A 568 9.39 17.96 -0.77
CA LEU A 568 10.26 19.11 -0.92
C LEU A 568 9.49 20.33 -1.46
N ASP A 569 8.68 20.15 -2.49
CA ASP A 569 7.83 21.20 -3.07
C ASP A 569 6.86 21.72 -2.00
N ALA A 570 6.22 20.83 -1.25
CA ALA A 570 5.36 21.21 -0.12
C ALA A 570 6.11 21.96 0.99
N CYS A 571 7.39 21.66 1.23
CA CYS A 571 8.22 22.44 2.15
C CYS A 571 8.44 23.86 1.64
N MET A 572 8.76 23.99 0.36
CA MET A 572 9.01 25.29 -0.28
C MET A 572 7.75 26.14 -0.34
N GLU A 573 6.61 25.55 -0.70
CA GLU A 573 5.31 26.23 -0.70
C GLU A 573 4.88 26.68 0.68
N ALA A 574 5.13 25.87 1.72
CA ALA A 574 4.73 26.21 3.09
C ALA A 574 5.45 27.45 3.65
N ILE A 575 6.66 27.74 3.17
CA ILE A 575 7.44 28.91 3.61
C ILE A 575 7.34 30.10 2.64
N GLU A 576 6.67 29.94 1.50
CA GLU A 576 6.43 31.01 0.54
C GLU A 576 5.34 31.96 1.10
N PRO A 577 5.63 33.25 1.33
CA PRO A 577 4.74 34.15 2.06
C PRO A 577 3.31 34.27 1.51
N GLU A 578 3.14 34.39 0.19
CA GLU A 578 1.81 34.58 -0.41
C GLU A 578 0.97 33.31 -0.28
N ARG A 579 1.57 32.16 -0.58
CA ARG A 579 0.96 30.84 -0.49
C ARG A 579 0.62 30.46 0.94
N ALA A 580 1.51 30.76 1.88
CA ALA A 580 1.28 30.55 3.31
C ALA A 580 0.08 31.37 3.81
N ALA A 581 -0.03 32.63 3.40
CA ALA A 581 -1.16 33.49 3.77
C ALA A 581 -2.50 32.97 3.21
N ILE A 582 -2.54 32.57 1.93
CA ILE A 582 -3.72 31.98 1.30
C ILE A 582 -4.12 30.68 2.01
N THR A 583 -3.16 29.79 2.25
CA THR A 583 -3.39 28.50 2.91
C THR A 583 -3.90 28.68 4.32
N SER A 584 -3.33 29.60 5.10
CA SER A 584 -3.76 29.91 6.47
C SER A 584 -5.21 30.42 6.50
N ASN A 585 -5.58 31.32 5.58
CA ASN A 585 -6.95 31.84 5.49
C ASN A 585 -7.96 30.74 5.14
N LEU A 586 -7.67 29.94 4.11
CA LEU A 586 -8.52 28.81 3.71
C LEU A 586 -8.65 27.77 4.83
N ARG A 587 -7.54 27.42 5.48
CA ARG A 587 -7.50 26.50 6.63
C ARG A 587 -8.39 27.00 7.75
N LYS A 588 -8.26 28.28 8.13
CA LYS A 588 -9.08 28.90 9.17
C LYS A 588 -10.58 28.78 8.87
N LYS A 589 -11.00 29.11 7.65
CA LYS A 589 -12.40 28.97 7.21
C LYS A 589 -12.93 27.54 7.42
N VAL A 590 -12.19 26.53 6.95
CA VAL A 590 -12.61 25.12 7.11
C VAL A 590 -12.66 24.73 8.58
N MET A 591 -11.65 25.10 9.37
CA MET A 591 -11.62 24.78 10.80
C MET A 591 -12.76 25.45 11.57
N ASP A 592 -13.13 26.69 11.24
CA ASP A 592 -14.27 27.37 11.85
C ASP A 592 -15.60 26.65 11.54
N GLU A 593 -15.78 26.15 10.31
CA GLU A 593 -16.95 25.33 9.93
C GLU A 593 -16.97 23.98 10.68
N LEU A 594 -15.84 23.28 10.76
CA LEU A 594 -15.72 22.02 11.51
C LEU A 594 -16.02 22.22 13.00
N MET A 595 -15.46 23.28 13.61
CA MET A 595 -15.72 23.63 15.00
C MET A 595 -17.19 23.94 15.22
N LEU A 596 -17.85 24.63 14.28
CA LEU A 596 -19.27 24.95 14.38
C LEU A 596 -20.15 23.70 14.40
N GLY A 597 -19.83 22.69 13.58
CA GLY A 597 -20.55 21.41 13.54
C GLY A 597 -20.28 20.53 14.76
N LEU A 598 -19.02 20.49 15.20
CA LEU A 598 -18.57 19.60 16.27
C LEU A 598 -18.73 20.19 17.68
N LYS A 599 -19.10 21.47 17.83
CA LYS A 599 -19.16 22.16 19.14
C LYS A 599 -20.06 21.46 20.18
N ASP A 600 -21.16 20.86 19.73
CA ASP A 600 -22.15 20.22 20.60
C ASP A 600 -21.83 18.74 20.83
N GLN A 601 -20.72 18.25 20.27
CA GLN A 601 -20.29 16.87 20.37
C GLN A 601 -19.33 16.69 21.56
N ASN A 602 -19.82 16.13 22.66
CA ASN A 602 -19.06 15.91 23.91
C ASN A 602 -17.74 15.13 23.74
N TRP A 603 -17.61 14.36 22.65
CA TRP A 603 -16.43 13.53 22.37
C TRP A 603 -15.32 14.29 21.64
N PHE A 604 -15.61 15.46 21.06
CA PHE A 604 -14.65 16.26 20.31
C PHE A 604 -13.95 17.25 21.26
N THR A 605 -12.65 17.08 21.45
CA THR A 605 -11.84 17.92 22.36
C THR A 605 -10.96 18.93 21.63
N GLY A 606 -11.20 19.13 20.33
CA GLY A 606 -10.36 19.93 19.44
C GLY A 606 -9.46 19.10 18.53
N PHE A 607 -8.64 19.82 17.76
CA PHE A 607 -7.71 19.30 16.77
C PHE A 607 -6.38 18.87 17.42
N ASP A 608 -5.74 17.84 16.87
CA ASP A 608 -4.53 17.22 17.40
C ASP A 608 -3.27 17.46 16.55
N ILE A 609 -3.41 18.18 15.43
CA ILE A 609 -2.28 18.67 14.62
C ILE A 609 -2.20 20.19 14.72
N SER A 610 -1.01 20.68 15.08
CA SER A 610 -0.62 22.09 15.07
C SER A 610 -0.30 22.60 13.65
N ASP A 611 -0.45 23.91 13.46
CA ASP A 611 -0.10 24.60 12.20
C ASP A 611 1.39 25.00 12.23
N GLU A 612 2.27 23.99 12.18
CA GLU A 612 3.72 24.19 12.22
C GLU A 612 4.32 24.32 10.81
N LEU A 613 5.32 25.18 10.68
CA LEU A 613 6.09 25.34 9.44
C LEU A 613 7.25 24.34 9.40
N PRO A 614 7.61 23.83 8.20
CA PRO A 614 8.80 23.02 8.05
C PRO A 614 10.07 23.83 8.33
N VAL A 615 11.06 23.19 8.94
CA VAL A 615 12.32 23.85 9.35
C VAL A 615 13.51 23.26 8.61
N LYS A 616 14.29 24.13 7.97
CA LYS A 616 15.46 23.75 7.16
C LYS A 616 16.75 23.79 7.97
N PHE A 617 17.54 22.72 7.86
CA PHE A 617 18.87 22.58 8.45
C PHE A 617 19.90 22.14 7.40
N SER A 618 21.18 22.39 7.65
CA SER A 618 22.23 21.55 7.06
C SER A 618 22.35 20.28 7.89
N LEU A 619 22.81 19.17 7.28
CA LEU A 619 22.98 17.88 7.95
C LEU A 619 23.83 18.04 9.22
N ARG A 620 24.93 18.80 9.15
CA ARG A 620 25.77 19.13 10.32
C ARG A 620 24.98 19.80 11.45
N LYS A 621 24.13 20.79 11.12
CA LYS A 621 23.32 21.50 12.14
C LYS A 621 22.24 20.58 12.71
N TRP A 622 21.64 19.73 11.88
CA TRP A 622 20.62 18.79 12.32
C TRP A 622 21.17 17.71 13.25
N ILE A 623 22.37 17.16 12.98
CA ILE A 623 23.02 16.20 13.90
C ILE A 623 23.34 16.87 15.25
N LYS A 624 23.83 18.12 15.22
CA LYS A 624 24.05 18.89 16.46
C LYS A 624 22.76 19.11 17.24
N LEU A 625 21.67 19.45 16.54
CA LEU A 625 20.35 19.56 17.15
C LEU A 625 19.92 18.24 17.81
N ALA A 626 20.08 17.10 17.11
CA ALA A 626 19.75 15.78 17.63
C ALA A 626 20.51 15.48 18.93
N LYS A 627 21.80 15.84 18.99
CA LYS A 627 22.61 15.73 20.21
C LYS A 627 22.11 16.65 21.33
N GLU A 628 21.87 17.93 21.02
CA GLU A 628 21.43 18.94 21.99
C GLU A 628 20.11 18.57 22.66
N VAL A 629 19.17 17.99 21.90
CA VAL A 629 17.87 17.55 22.41
C VAL A 629 17.85 16.08 22.89
N GLN A 630 19.01 15.42 22.90
CA GLN A 630 19.19 14.02 23.28
C GLN A 630 18.26 13.06 22.51
N ALA A 631 18.09 13.30 21.21
CA ALA A 631 17.25 12.48 20.35
C ALA A 631 17.92 11.15 19.98
N THR A 632 17.10 10.11 19.80
CA THR A 632 17.50 8.92 19.04
C THR A 632 17.10 9.09 17.58
N VAL A 633 18.00 8.77 16.65
CA VAL A 633 17.75 8.85 15.21
C VAL A 633 17.32 7.49 14.67
N PHE A 634 16.09 7.39 14.18
CA PHE A 634 15.67 6.25 13.37
C PHE A 634 16.05 6.50 11.91
N ILE A 635 16.95 5.68 11.37
CA ILE A 635 17.42 5.78 9.98
C ILE A 635 16.50 4.96 9.09
N ALA A 636 15.80 5.63 8.19
CA ALA A 636 15.00 5.06 7.11
C ALA A 636 15.48 5.56 5.73
N VAL A 637 16.70 6.10 5.66
CA VAL A 637 17.36 6.50 4.40
C VAL A 637 17.88 5.25 3.70
N HIS A 638 17.27 4.88 2.57
CA HIS A 638 17.70 3.72 1.77
C HIS A 638 18.78 4.07 0.74
N GLY A 639 19.78 3.20 0.63
CA GLY A 639 20.93 3.34 -0.24
C GLY A 639 21.86 4.52 0.11
N GLY A 640 23.01 4.57 -0.56
CA GLY A 640 24.00 5.64 -0.41
C GLY A 640 24.40 5.87 1.06
N ILE A 641 24.40 7.14 1.50
CA ILE A 641 24.86 7.51 2.85
C ILE A 641 24.07 6.88 4.00
N GLY A 642 22.85 6.38 3.72
CA GLY A 642 22.01 5.70 4.70
C GLY A 642 22.45 4.26 4.98
N GLU A 643 23.16 3.62 4.05
CA GLU A 643 23.52 2.18 4.12
C GLU A 643 25.02 1.91 3.98
N ASP A 644 25.82 2.87 3.50
CA ASP A 644 27.26 2.70 3.26
C ASP A 644 28.16 2.96 4.49
N GLY A 645 27.54 3.34 5.62
CA GLY A 645 28.21 3.68 6.87
C GLY A 645 28.52 5.17 7.06
N THR A 646 28.24 6.02 6.07
CA THR A 646 28.53 7.46 6.11
C THR A 646 27.69 8.14 7.18
N LEU A 647 26.36 8.10 7.11
CA LEU A 647 25.48 8.76 8.08
C LEU A 647 25.70 8.21 9.50
N GLN A 648 25.90 6.89 9.62
CA GLN A 648 26.24 6.22 10.86
C GLN A 648 27.51 6.81 11.49
N SER A 649 28.58 6.97 10.71
CA SER A 649 29.84 7.56 11.18
C SER A 649 29.65 9.01 11.66
N LEU A 650 28.81 9.79 10.98
CA LEU A 650 28.53 11.17 11.37
C LEU A 650 27.76 11.27 12.69
N LEU A 651 26.84 10.33 12.94
CA LEU A 651 26.08 10.24 14.18
C LEU A 651 26.96 9.72 15.33
N ASP A 652 27.78 8.69 15.08
CA ASP A 652 28.75 8.15 16.04
C ASP A 652 29.75 9.23 16.48
N ALA A 653 30.24 10.05 15.56
CA ALA A 653 31.19 11.14 15.85
C ALA A 653 30.62 12.20 16.82
N GLU A 654 29.31 12.39 16.82
CA GLU A 654 28.63 13.33 17.73
C GLU A 654 28.01 12.65 18.96
N GLY A 655 28.10 11.32 19.05
CA GLY A 655 27.47 10.56 20.11
C GLY A 655 25.94 10.65 20.06
N VAL A 656 25.35 10.53 18.88
CA VAL A 656 23.89 10.47 18.69
C VAL A 656 23.48 9.01 18.44
N PRO A 657 22.63 8.40 19.29
CA PRO A 657 22.22 7.01 19.11
C PRO A 657 21.30 6.87 17.89
N TYR A 658 21.46 5.76 17.15
CA TYR A 658 20.64 5.49 15.96
C TYR A 658 20.27 4.02 15.77
N SER A 659 19.23 3.80 14.97
CA SER A 659 18.71 2.47 14.64
C SER A 659 19.55 1.77 13.57
N GLY A 660 19.72 0.45 13.72
CA GLY A 660 20.39 -0.39 12.74
C GLY A 660 21.90 -0.54 12.96
N PRO A 661 22.61 -1.17 12.00
CA PRO A 661 24.03 -1.51 12.13
C PRO A 661 24.94 -0.28 12.17
N GLY A 662 26.09 -0.42 12.83
CA GLY A 662 27.11 0.62 12.87
C GLY A 662 27.88 0.79 11.56
N ALA A 663 28.64 1.89 11.45
CA ALA A 663 29.32 2.31 10.21
C ALA A 663 30.15 1.20 9.53
N MET A 664 30.97 0.46 10.30
CA MET A 664 31.79 -0.62 9.77
C MET A 664 30.95 -1.77 9.18
N ALA A 665 29.88 -2.16 9.87
CA ALA A 665 29.00 -3.24 9.43
C ALA A 665 28.22 -2.83 8.18
N SER A 666 27.67 -1.60 8.17
CA SER A 666 27.04 -0.97 7.00
C SER A 666 27.97 -0.94 5.79
N ASN A 667 29.21 -0.48 5.97
CA ASN A 667 30.18 -0.42 4.89
C ASN A 667 30.52 -1.80 4.28
N ILE A 668 30.69 -2.82 5.13
CA ILE A 668 30.95 -4.20 4.67
C ILE A 668 29.72 -4.76 3.94
N CYS A 669 28.51 -4.54 4.46
CA CYS A 669 27.28 -5.11 3.92
C CYS A 669 26.84 -4.46 2.60
N MET A 670 27.08 -3.16 2.43
CA MET A 670 26.84 -2.46 1.16
C MET A 670 27.72 -3.01 0.03
N ASP A 671 28.92 -3.50 0.34
CA ASP A 671 29.81 -4.17 -0.60
C ASP A 671 29.58 -5.69 -0.58
N LYS A 672 28.85 -6.19 -1.58
CA LYS A 672 28.54 -7.62 -1.73
C LYS A 672 29.80 -8.50 -1.83
N VAL A 673 30.93 -7.96 -2.28
CA VAL A 673 32.21 -8.70 -2.33
C VAL A 673 32.81 -8.77 -0.93
N ALA A 674 32.90 -7.64 -0.23
CA ALA A 674 33.40 -7.58 1.14
C ALA A 674 32.61 -8.48 2.09
N THR A 675 31.28 -8.47 1.97
CA THR A 675 30.37 -9.36 2.72
C THR A 675 30.76 -10.82 2.55
N SER A 676 30.97 -11.30 1.31
CA SER A 676 31.36 -12.69 1.09
C SER A 676 32.76 -13.01 1.57
N VAL A 677 33.71 -12.08 1.48
CA VAL A 677 35.05 -12.28 2.05
C VAL A 677 34.97 -12.45 3.56
N ALA A 678 34.16 -11.63 4.24
CA ALA A 678 33.96 -11.72 5.68
C ALA A 678 33.36 -13.07 6.11
N LEU A 679 32.47 -13.65 5.29
CA LEU A 679 31.76 -14.89 5.63
C LEU A 679 32.45 -16.17 5.13
N LYS A 680 33.45 -16.10 4.25
CA LYS A 680 34.05 -17.26 3.56
C LYS A 680 34.58 -18.35 4.49
N HIS A 681 35.04 -17.97 5.68
CA HIS A 681 35.56 -18.91 6.68
C HIS A 681 34.47 -19.80 7.33
N LEU A 682 33.20 -19.46 7.16
CA LEU A 682 32.05 -20.18 7.73
C LEU A 682 31.51 -21.31 6.84
N ALA A 683 32.14 -21.60 5.68
CA ALA A 683 31.70 -22.65 4.76
C ALA A 683 31.51 -24.02 5.44
N ASN A 684 32.42 -24.39 6.34
CA ASN A 684 32.36 -25.64 7.10
C ASN A 684 31.26 -25.65 8.18
N SER A 685 30.62 -24.52 8.43
CA SER A 685 29.51 -24.32 9.39
C SER A 685 28.17 -24.14 8.68
N GLY A 686 28.05 -24.51 7.40
CA GLY A 686 26.80 -24.45 6.64
C GLY A 686 26.42 -23.07 6.09
N VAL A 687 27.35 -22.09 6.14
CA VAL A 687 27.20 -20.75 5.55
C VAL A 687 28.10 -20.62 4.33
N LEU A 688 27.49 -20.60 3.16
CA LEU A 688 28.13 -20.60 1.86
C LEU A 688 28.08 -19.21 1.21
N THR A 689 29.04 -18.92 0.33
CA THR A 689 29.10 -17.68 -0.47
C THR A 689 29.24 -18.01 -1.95
N ILE A 690 28.59 -17.24 -2.82
CA ILE A 690 28.67 -17.46 -4.27
C ILE A 690 30.04 -17.00 -4.80
N ASN A 691 30.67 -17.85 -5.63
CA ASN A 691 31.88 -17.49 -6.36
C ASN A 691 31.57 -16.37 -7.36
N LYS A 692 32.41 -15.34 -7.38
CA LYS A 692 32.14 -14.12 -8.15
C LYS A 692 33.39 -13.54 -8.79
N ASP A 693 33.21 -12.88 -9.93
CA ASP A 693 34.23 -12.11 -10.64
C ASP A 693 33.80 -10.65 -10.71
N VAL A 694 34.73 -9.72 -10.42
CA VAL A 694 34.44 -8.28 -10.39
C VAL A 694 35.14 -7.64 -11.58
N ARG A 695 34.38 -6.90 -12.40
CA ARG A 695 34.91 -6.14 -13.53
C ARG A 695 34.66 -4.66 -13.33
N GLN A 696 35.65 -3.84 -13.72
CA GLN A 696 35.44 -2.41 -13.85
C GLN A 696 34.64 -2.13 -15.12
N LYS A 697 33.75 -1.15 -15.05
CA LYS A 697 32.95 -0.68 -16.19
C LYS A 697 33.82 -0.36 -17.41
N ALA A 698 34.94 0.33 -17.20
CA ALA A 698 35.88 0.68 -18.27
C ALA A 698 36.49 -0.56 -18.97
N ASP A 699 36.70 -1.67 -18.26
CA ASP A 699 37.24 -2.90 -18.86
C ASP A 699 36.22 -3.59 -19.77
N LEU A 700 34.92 -3.43 -19.48
CA LEU A 700 33.84 -3.99 -20.30
C LEU A 700 33.69 -3.27 -21.64
N TYR A 701 34.00 -1.98 -21.70
CA TYR A 701 33.92 -1.17 -22.92
C TYR A 701 35.11 -1.43 -23.86
N ASN A 702 36.28 -1.74 -23.28
CA ASN A 702 37.53 -1.82 -24.03
C ASN A 702 37.87 -3.22 -24.56
N LYS A 703 37.18 -4.27 -24.11
CA LYS A 703 37.44 -5.66 -24.49
C LYS A 703 36.36 -6.21 -25.41
N SER A 704 36.72 -7.18 -26.24
CA SER A 704 35.76 -7.95 -27.02
C SER A 704 34.73 -8.61 -26.09
N ILE A 705 33.44 -8.42 -26.39
CA ILE A 705 32.33 -9.00 -25.62
C ILE A 705 32.40 -10.53 -25.61
N ASN A 706 32.78 -11.15 -26.73
CA ASN A 706 32.90 -12.61 -26.83
C ASN A 706 34.04 -13.15 -25.96
N ASP A 707 35.19 -12.46 -25.95
CA ASP A 707 36.34 -12.86 -25.12
C ASP A 707 36.02 -12.68 -23.64
N THR A 708 35.34 -11.57 -23.29
CA THR A 708 34.89 -11.30 -21.92
C THR A 708 33.89 -12.35 -21.45
N TRP A 709 32.91 -12.72 -22.28
CA TRP A 709 31.96 -13.79 -21.99
C TRP A 709 32.67 -15.13 -21.77
N HIS A 710 33.62 -15.49 -22.64
CA HIS A 710 34.35 -16.75 -22.52
C HIS A 710 35.22 -16.80 -21.27
N ASP A 711 35.93 -15.71 -20.95
CA ASP A 711 36.73 -15.56 -19.74
C ASP A 711 35.87 -15.70 -18.47
N LEU A 712 34.74 -15.00 -18.40
CA LEU A 712 33.81 -15.07 -17.27
C LEU A 712 33.23 -16.47 -17.07
N THR A 713 32.69 -17.09 -18.13
CA THR A 713 32.06 -18.41 -18.06
C THR A 713 33.06 -19.53 -17.74
N SER A 714 34.29 -19.44 -18.25
CA SER A 714 35.37 -20.38 -17.94
C SER A 714 35.82 -20.26 -16.48
N LYS A 715 36.06 -19.02 -16.01
CA LYS A 715 36.52 -18.76 -14.64
C LYS A 715 35.48 -19.13 -13.59
N LEU A 716 34.20 -18.84 -13.86
CA LEU A 716 33.09 -19.12 -12.94
C LEU A 716 32.49 -20.53 -13.14
N GLN A 717 32.97 -21.28 -14.12
CA GLN A 717 32.55 -22.65 -14.44
C GLN A 717 31.03 -22.78 -14.62
N CYS A 718 30.42 -21.87 -15.37
CA CYS A 718 28.97 -21.80 -15.55
C CYS A 718 28.56 -21.42 -16.98
N GLN A 719 27.36 -21.83 -17.38
CA GLN A 719 26.78 -21.49 -18.69
C GLN A 719 25.91 -20.23 -18.66
N THR A 720 25.48 -19.80 -17.48
CA THR A 720 24.60 -18.65 -17.27
C THR A 720 25.14 -17.82 -16.14
N LEU A 721 25.17 -16.51 -16.34
CA LEU A 721 25.68 -15.52 -15.39
C LEU A 721 24.53 -14.67 -14.86
N CYS A 722 24.64 -14.26 -13.61
CA CYS A 722 23.93 -13.11 -13.07
C CYS A 722 24.91 -11.93 -13.02
N VAL A 723 24.53 -10.79 -13.59
CA VAL A 723 25.27 -9.52 -13.44
C VAL A 723 24.52 -8.62 -12.47
N LYS A 724 25.24 -7.91 -11.60
CA LYS A 724 24.69 -6.92 -10.67
C LYS A 724 25.73 -5.86 -10.25
N PRO A 725 25.32 -4.65 -9.83
CA PRO A 725 26.24 -3.68 -9.24
C PRO A 725 26.88 -4.19 -7.95
N ALA A 726 28.11 -3.73 -7.67
CA ALA A 726 28.82 -4.14 -6.45
C ALA A 726 28.34 -3.42 -5.18
N LYS A 727 27.92 -2.15 -5.31
CA LYS A 727 27.66 -1.22 -4.19
C LYS A 727 26.34 -0.44 -4.31
N ASP A 728 25.38 -0.96 -5.07
CA ASP A 728 24.04 -0.36 -5.20
C ASP A 728 22.96 -1.32 -4.65
N GLY A 729 21.77 -0.76 -4.40
CA GLY A 729 20.61 -1.43 -3.82
C GLY A 729 20.17 -2.71 -4.54
N CYS A 730 19.31 -3.48 -3.87
CA CYS A 730 19.01 -4.91 -4.08
C CYS A 730 18.55 -5.37 -5.49
N SER A 731 18.26 -4.47 -6.43
CA SER A 731 17.47 -4.81 -7.63
C SER A 731 17.77 -3.98 -8.87
N THR A 732 18.46 -2.86 -8.73
CA THR A 732 18.84 -2.03 -9.88
C THR A 732 20.03 -2.67 -10.62
N GLY A 733 19.92 -2.86 -11.92
CA GLY A 733 20.95 -3.42 -12.79
C GLY A 733 21.17 -4.93 -12.63
N VAL A 734 20.22 -5.68 -12.06
CA VAL A 734 20.35 -7.13 -11.93
C VAL A 734 19.81 -7.82 -13.17
N ALA A 735 20.63 -8.62 -13.87
CA ALA A 735 20.22 -9.31 -15.09
C ALA A 735 20.77 -10.74 -15.21
N ARG A 736 19.96 -11.65 -15.76
CA ARG A 736 20.38 -13.00 -16.16
C ARG A 736 20.91 -12.96 -17.59
N LEU A 737 22.18 -13.28 -17.77
CA LEU A 737 22.85 -13.34 -19.07
C LEU A 737 23.08 -14.82 -19.43
N CYS A 738 22.64 -15.23 -20.62
CA CYS A 738 22.76 -16.62 -21.09
C CYS A 738 23.70 -16.78 -22.29
N CYS A 739 24.10 -15.67 -22.92
CA CYS A 739 25.05 -15.68 -24.03
C CYS A 739 25.80 -14.34 -24.13
N SER A 740 26.81 -14.29 -25.00
CA SER A 740 27.58 -13.06 -25.25
C SER A 740 26.74 -11.92 -25.82
N GLN A 741 25.64 -12.21 -26.53
CA GLN A 741 24.72 -11.19 -27.03
C GLN A 741 23.98 -10.47 -25.90
N ASP A 742 23.58 -11.19 -24.85
CA ASP A 742 22.96 -10.58 -23.66
C ASP A 742 23.93 -9.62 -22.97
N LEU A 743 25.20 -10.03 -22.85
CA LEU A 743 26.25 -9.18 -22.31
C LEU A 743 26.45 -7.93 -23.17
N ALA A 744 26.40 -8.04 -24.50
CA ALA A 744 26.51 -6.88 -25.39
C ALA A 744 25.38 -5.86 -25.16
N ILE A 745 24.14 -6.34 -25.00
CA ILE A 745 22.97 -5.49 -24.73
C ILE A 745 23.12 -4.79 -23.39
N TYR A 746 23.52 -5.53 -22.36
CA TYR A 746 23.70 -4.98 -21.02
C TYR A 746 24.82 -3.93 -20.96
N VAL A 747 25.98 -4.21 -21.59
CA VAL A 747 27.10 -3.25 -21.68
C VAL A 747 26.70 -1.99 -22.44
N LYS A 748 25.99 -2.14 -23.58
CA LYS A 748 25.49 -0.99 -24.34
C LYS A 748 24.52 -0.13 -23.52
N ALA A 749 23.65 -0.75 -22.72
CA ALA A 749 22.75 -0.02 -21.83
C ALA A 749 23.50 0.81 -20.78
N LEU A 750 24.64 0.32 -20.28
CA LEU A 750 25.53 1.08 -19.39
C LEU A 750 26.24 2.22 -20.12
N GLU A 751 26.73 1.99 -21.34
CA GLU A 751 27.39 3.01 -22.17
C GLU A 751 26.43 4.16 -22.51
N ASP A 752 25.22 3.82 -22.94
CA ASP A 752 24.17 4.78 -23.32
C ASP A 752 23.50 5.43 -22.09
N CYS A 753 23.91 5.06 -20.86
CA CYS A 753 23.32 5.52 -19.60
C CYS A 753 21.80 5.38 -19.58
N LEU A 754 21.29 4.27 -20.14
CA LEU A 754 19.86 4.02 -20.19
C LEU A 754 19.33 3.90 -18.77
N LEU A 755 18.15 4.46 -18.52
CA LEU A 755 17.46 4.30 -17.24
C LEU A 755 16.86 2.89 -17.09
N ARG A 756 16.56 2.20 -18.21
CA ARG A 756 15.89 0.90 -18.23
C ARG A 756 16.25 0.06 -19.46
N ILE A 757 16.30 -1.25 -19.30
CA ILE A 757 16.30 -2.23 -20.40
C ILE A 757 14.87 -2.76 -20.57
N PRO A 758 14.26 -2.64 -21.77
CA PRO A 758 12.89 -3.11 -22.02
C PRO A 758 12.71 -4.62 -21.79
N PRO A 759 11.50 -5.08 -21.44
CA PRO A 759 11.20 -6.50 -21.27
C PRO A 759 11.58 -7.33 -22.50
N ASN A 760 12.06 -8.55 -22.28
CA ASN A 760 12.42 -9.51 -23.33
C ASN A 760 13.45 -8.98 -24.36
N SER A 761 14.30 -8.03 -23.96
CA SER A 761 15.44 -7.59 -24.76
C SER A 761 16.58 -8.61 -24.75
N LEU A 762 16.72 -9.39 -23.68
CA LEU A 762 17.70 -10.46 -23.53
C LEU A 762 17.14 -11.82 -24.01
N SER A 763 18.02 -12.80 -24.18
CA SER A 763 17.71 -14.12 -24.75
C SER A 763 16.72 -14.95 -23.94
N LYS A 764 16.63 -14.72 -22.62
CA LYS A 764 15.59 -15.29 -21.74
C LYS A 764 14.52 -14.26 -21.45
N ALA A 765 13.28 -14.72 -21.33
CA ALA A 765 12.16 -13.85 -20.99
C ALA A 765 12.41 -13.15 -19.65
N HIS A 766 12.22 -11.82 -19.62
CA HIS A 766 12.46 -11.00 -18.44
C HIS A 766 11.54 -9.77 -18.46
N GLY A 767 11.21 -9.27 -17.27
CA GLY A 767 10.50 -8.00 -17.09
C GLY A 767 11.38 -6.79 -17.42
N MET A 768 10.89 -5.59 -17.14
CA MET A 768 11.70 -4.37 -17.28
C MET A 768 12.87 -4.44 -16.29
N ILE A 769 14.10 -4.13 -16.73
CA ILE A 769 15.25 -4.04 -15.82
C ILE A 769 15.57 -2.56 -15.62
N GLU A 770 15.44 -2.07 -14.39
CA GLU A 770 15.89 -0.71 -14.04
C GLU A 770 17.41 -0.66 -13.96
N MET A 771 18.02 0.32 -14.61
CA MET A 771 19.47 0.45 -14.69
C MET A 771 19.96 1.56 -13.74
N PRO A 772 21.13 1.39 -13.11
CA PRO A 772 21.68 2.38 -12.20
C PRO A 772 22.12 3.63 -12.97
N ASN A 773 21.76 4.81 -12.46
CA ASN A 773 22.14 6.10 -13.02
C ASN A 773 22.69 7.01 -11.91
N PRO A 774 23.99 7.40 -11.95
CA PRO A 774 24.98 7.04 -12.97
C PRO A 774 25.37 5.54 -12.95
N PRO A 775 25.88 4.99 -14.07
CA PRO A 775 26.32 3.59 -14.12
C PRO A 775 27.46 3.27 -13.12
N PRO A 776 27.40 2.14 -12.41
CA PRO A 776 28.35 1.79 -11.36
C PRO A 776 29.75 1.56 -11.91
N GLU A 777 30.76 1.87 -11.10
CA GLU A 777 32.15 1.64 -11.48
C GLU A 777 32.53 0.16 -11.50
N HIS A 778 31.91 -0.66 -10.64
CA HIS A 778 32.21 -2.07 -10.49
C HIS A 778 30.95 -2.94 -10.61
N LEU A 779 31.03 -3.98 -11.43
CA LEU A 779 29.99 -4.97 -11.65
C LEU A 779 30.47 -6.35 -11.18
N ILE A 780 29.56 -7.08 -10.55
CA ILE A 780 29.75 -8.46 -10.10
C ILE A 780 29.12 -9.38 -11.13
N PHE A 781 29.88 -10.38 -11.55
CA PHE A 781 29.41 -11.53 -12.31
C PHE A 781 29.49 -12.77 -11.44
N GLU A 782 28.40 -13.52 -11.36
CA GLU A 782 28.32 -14.75 -10.57
C GLU A 782 27.51 -15.83 -11.32
N PRO A 783 27.72 -17.13 -11.04
CA PRO A 783 26.86 -18.18 -11.58
C PRO A 783 25.41 -17.92 -11.21
N PHE A 784 24.50 -18.02 -12.19
CA PHE A 784 23.08 -17.97 -11.90
C PHE A 784 22.66 -19.23 -11.12
N ILE A 785 22.16 -19.04 -9.90
CA ILE A 785 21.69 -20.14 -9.05
C ILE A 785 20.23 -20.46 -9.42
N GLN A 786 20.03 -21.62 -10.05
CA GLN A 786 18.69 -22.11 -10.35
C GLN A 786 18.05 -22.67 -9.07
N THR A 787 17.02 -21.99 -8.57
CA THR A 787 16.18 -22.48 -7.46
C THR A 787 14.98 -23.26 -7.96
N ASP A 788 14.37 -24.02 -7.06
CA ASP A 788 13.10 -24.68 -7.34
C ASP A 788 11.97 -23.65 -7.44
N GLU A 789 11.19 -23.73 -8.50
CA GLU A 789 9.95 -22.99 -8.62
C GLU A 789 8.91 -23.54 -7.65
N ILE A 790 8.24 -22.62 -6.96
CA ILE A 790 7.09 -22.89 -6.13
C ILE A 790 5.89 -22.30 -6.84
N LEU A 791 4.89 -23.12 -7.12
CA LEU A 791 3.67 -22.69 -7.77
C LEU A 791 2.52 -22.73 -6.78
N VAL A 792 1.83 -21.60 -6.63
CA VAL A 792 0.60 -21.49 -5.86
C VAL A 792 -0.56 -21.47 -6.85
N THR A 793 -1.39 -22.51 -6.86
CA THR A 793 -2.62 -22.49 -7.67
C THR A 793 -3.77 -21.91 -6.86
N THR A 794 -4.16 -20.67 -7.18
CA THR A 794 -5.41 -20.08 -6.72
C THR A 794 -6.58 -20.66 -7.50
N LYS A 795 -7.67 -21.01 -6.79
CA LYS A 795 -8.88 -21.63 -7.35
C LYS A 795 -9.47 -20.79 -8.48
N PHE A 796 -9.29 -21.20 -9.72
CA PHE A 796 -10.16 -20.79 -10.83
C PHE A 796 -10.91 -22.04 -11.31
N GLU A 797 -12.20 -22.08 -10.97
CA GLU A 797 -13.22 -23.04 -11.40
C GLU A 797 -13.04 -24.55 -11.03
N ASN A 798 -13.92 -25.03 -10.14
CA ASN A 798 -14.34 -26.44 -9.96
C ASN A 798 -13.38 -27.51 -9.39
N ALA A 799 -12.31 -27.16 -8.67
CA ALA A 799 -11.54 -28.15 -7.87
C ALA A 799 -11.45 -27.76 -6.38
N THR A 800 -11.70 -28.71 -5.49
CA THR A 800 -11.62 -28.54 -4.03
C THR A 800 -10.16 -28.47 -3.56
N GLY A 801 -9.69 -27.26 -3.24
CA GLY A 801 -8.45 -26.96 -2.50
C GLY A 801 -7.50 -26.02 -3.24
N SER A 802 -6.89 -25.06 -2.53
CA SER A 802 -5.70 -24.34 -3.05
C SER A 802 -4.47 -25.23 -2.93
N GLY A 803 -3.69 -25.37 -4.00
CA GLY A 803 -2.57 -26.32 -4.07
C GLY A 803 -1.22 -25.61 -4.09
N LEU A 804 -0.37 -25.90 -3.10
CA LEU A 804 1.05 -25.56 -3.18
C LEU A 804 1.78 -26.70 -3.91
N THR A 805 2.33 -26.43 -5.09
CA THR A 805 3.12 -27.42 -5.84
C THR A 805 4.59 -27.06 -5.80
N TRP A 806 5.40 -27.94 -5.22
CA TRP A 806 6.86 -27.85 -5.22
C TRP A 806 7.47 -29.18 -5.65
N LYS A 807 8.26 -29.17 -6.74
CA LYS A 807 8.87 -30.39 -7.30
C LYS A 807 10.12 -30.82 -6.54
N GLY A 808 10.80 -29.89 -5.86
CA GLY A 808 11.95 -30.21 -5.03
C GLY A 808 13.15 -30.77 -5.80
N ASN A 809 13.46 -30.29 -7.01
CA ASN A 809 14.52 -30.85 -7.86
C ASN A 809 15.92 -30.45 -7.37
N SER A 810 16.15 -29.14 -7.17
CA SER A 810 17.41 -28.59 -6.66
C SER A 810 17.48 -28.62 -5.13
N ARG A 811 16.31 -28.65 -4.46
CA ARG A 811 16.14 -28.46 -3.01
C ARG A 811 16.56 -27.07 -2.51
N TRP A 812 16.92 -26.14 -3.40
CA TRP A 812 17.26 -24.77 -3.04
C TRP A 812 16.08 -23.85 -3.29
N VAL A 813 15.73 -23.05 -2.29
CA VAL A 813 14.68 -22.04 -2.37
C VAL A 813 15.23 -20.68 -1.93
N GLU A 814 14.69 -19.60 -2.49
CA GLU A 814 15.03 -18.24 -2.08
C GLU A 814 14.25 -17.87 -0.82
N ILE A 815 14.95 -17.35 0.18
CA ILE A 815 14.37 -16.86 1.42
C ILE A 815 14.84 -15.44 1.73
N THR A 816 13.96 -14.73 2.41
CA THR A 816 14.26 -13.44 3.04
C THR A 816 14.09 -13.60 4.54
N VAL A 817 15.01 -13.05 5.33
CA VAL A 817 15.02 -13.21 6.79
C VAL A 817 15.42 -11.90 7.48
N GLY A 818 14.52 -11.36 8.29
CA GLY A 818 14.80 -10.27 9.21
C GLY A 818 15.60 -10.76 10.41
N VAL A 819 16.59 -9.97 10.83
CA VAL A 819 17.34 -10.19 12.07
C VAL A 819 17.20 -8.98 12.96
N ILE A 820 17.00 -9.21 14.27
CA ILE A 820 16.87 -8.16 15.28
C ILE A 820 17.70 -8.48 16.52
N GLY A 821 18.28 -7.49 17.18
CA GLY A 821 19.00 -7.70 18.43
C GLY A 821 20.12 -6.70 18.69
N LYS A 822 20.95 -7.03 19.68
CA LYS A 822 22.16 -6.27 20.01
C LYS A 822 23.37 -6.88 19.32
N ARG A 823 24.44 -6.09 19.15
CA ARG A 823 25.71 -6.59 18.63
C ARG A 823 26.18 -7.83 19.39
N GLY A 824 26.42 -8.92 18.68
CA GLY A 824 26.82 -10.21 19.24
C GLY A 824 25.69 -11.08 19.81
N SER A 825 24.44 -10.59 19.76
CA SER A 825 23.23 -11.33 20.14
C SER A 825 22.08 -11.01 19.17
N MET A 826 22.36 -11.10 17.88
CA MET A 826 21.35 -10.98 16.83
C MET A 826 20.53 -12.28 16.75
N HIS A 827 19.21 -12.13 16.63
CA HIS A 827 18.24 -13.20 16.51
C HIS A 827 17.53 -13.16 15.17
N SER A 828 17.32 -14.32 14.57
CA SER A 828 16.56 -14.47 13.34
C SER A 828 15.07 -14.46 13.63
N LEU A 829 14.31 -13.62 12.91
CA LEU A 829 12.88 -13.83 12.75
C LEU A 829 12.62 -15.07 11.89
N SER A 830 11.37 -15.50 11.82
CA SER A 830 10.94 -16.64 11.03
C SER A 830 11.18 -16.38 9.54
N PRO A 831 11.94 -17.22 8.81
CA PRO A 831 12.19 -17.04 7.38
C PRO A 831 10.91 -16.96 6.54
N SER A 832 10.98 -16.23 5.44
CA SER A 832 9.90 -16.17 4.45
C SER A 832 10.39 -16.73 3.12
N VAL A 833 9.62 -17.63 2.51
CA VAL A 833 9.87 -18.05 1.12
C VAL A 833 9.05 -17.17 0.19
N THR A 834 9.75 -16.52 -0.74
CA THR A 834 9.13 -15.63 -1.73
C THR A 834 8.76 -16.43 -2.97
N VAL A 835 7.48 -16.47 -3.31
CA VAL A 835 6.95 -17.12 -4.51
C VAL A 835 6.94 -16.11 -5.65
N LYS A 836 7.64 -16.44 -6.75
CA LYS A 836 7.70 -15.62 -7.98
C LYS A 836 6.37 -15.72 -8.73
N GLU A 837 5.79 -14.59 -9.13
CA GLU A 837 4.57 -14.58 -9.98
C GLU A 837 4.91 -14.83 -11.46
N SER A 838 6.03 -14.28 -11.96
CA SER A 838 6.55 -14.54 -13.30
C SER A 838 8.04 -14.20 -13.45
N GLY A 839 8.78 -14.95 -14.28
CA GLY A 839 10.20 -14.67 -14.58
C GLY A 839 11.23 -15.29 -13.63
N ASP A 840 12.51 -15.10 -13.96
CA ASP A 840 13.65 -15.74 -13.26
C ASP A 840 14.17 -14.93 -12.05
N ILE A 841 13.99 -13.60 -12.06
CA ILE A 841 14.53 -12.64 -11.07
C ILE A 841 13.38 -11.79 -10.54
N LEU A 842 13.30 -11.60 -9.23
CA LEU A 842 12.34 -10.70 -8.59
C LEU A 842 12.64 -9.23 -8.96
N SER A 843 11.64 -8.54 -9.49
CA SER A 843 11.66 -7.11 -9.78
C SER A 843 11.70 -6.24 -8.51
N LEU A 844 12.08 -4.96 -8.65
CA LEU A 844 12.03 -3.98 -7.55
C LEU A 844 10.58 -3.77 -7.08
N GLU A 845 9.63 -3.81 -8.01
CA GLU A 845 8.20 -3.81 -7.69
C GLU A 845 7.80 -5.03 -6.84
N GLU A 846 8.26 -6.24 -7.17
CA GLU A 846 8.01 -7.47 -6.38
C GLU A 846 8.68 -7.49 -5.00
N LYS A 847 9.81 -6.80 -4.85
CA LYS A 847 10.57 -6.77 -3.58
C LYS A 847 10.12 -5.67 -2.61
N PHE A 848 9.56 -4.57 -3.11
CA PHE A 848 9.35 -3.36 -2.30
C PHE A 848 7.95 -2.75 -2.39
N GLN A 849 7.15 -3.06 -3.43
CA GLN A 849 5.76 -2.60 -3.49
C GLN A 849 4.85 -3.64 -2.85
N GLY A 850 3.93 -3.17 -2.00
CA GLY A 850 2.84 -4.02 -1.53
C GLY A 850 1.98 -4.46 -2.71
N GLY A 851 1.71 -5.76 -2.83
CA GLY A 851 0.81 -6.28 -3.87
C GLY A 851 1.42 -7.18 -4.93
N THR A 852 2.71 -7.51 -4.86
CA THR A 852 3.41 -8.37 -5.82
C THR A 852 4.16 -9.51 -5.08
N GLY A 853 3.88 -10.77 -5.43
CA GLY A 853 4.55 -11.96 -4.86
C GLY A 853 3.94 -12.48 -3.55
N ILE A 854 3.87 -13.80 -3.40
CA ILE A 854 3.32 -14.49 -2.21
C ILE A 854 4.46 -14.79 -1.23
N ASN A 855 4.32 -14.33 0.02
CA ASN A 855 5.31 -14.55 1.09
C ASN A 855 4.83 -15.63 2.07
N LEU A 856 5.40 -16.82 1.95
CA LEU A 856 5.09 -17.97 2.80
C LEU A 856 5.92 -17.90 4.09
N THR A 857 5.29 -17.48 5.19
CA THR A 857 5.94 -17.18 6.47
C THR A 857 5.20 -17.84 7.64
N PRO A 858 5.83 -18.73 8.44
CA PRO A 858 7.10 -19.41 8.13
C PRO A 858 6.97 -20.28 6.86
N PRO A 859 8.07 -20.86 6.34
CA PRO A 859 7.99 -21.75 5.19
C PRO A 859 7.12 -22.98 5.56
N PRO A 860 6.18 -23.40 4.69
CA PRO A 860 5.33 -24.57 4.95
C PRO A 860 6.15 -25.84 5.16
N LEU A 861 5.66 -26.76 6.00
CA LEU A 861 6.30 -28.05 6.27
C LEU A 861 6.48 -28.92 5.02
N SER A 862 5.65 -28.70 3.99
CA SER A 862 5.78 -29.35 2.69
C SER A 862 7.01 -28.90 1.90
N ILE A 863 7.56 -27.72 2.22
CA ILE A 863 8.80 -27.20 1.63
C ILE A 863 9.97 -27.48 2.56
N MET A 864 9.88 -27.07 3.83
CA MET A 864 11.00 -27.12 4.76
C MET A 864 10.60 -27.75 6.10
N SER A 865 11.37 -28.75 6.54
CA SER A 865 11.15 -29.37 7.86
C SER A 865 11.50 -28.43 9.01
N GLU A 866 10.89 -28.62 10.19
CA GLU A 866 11.19 -27.82 11.39
C GLU A 866 12.69 -27.84 11.77
N ASN A 867 13.37 -28.97 11.55
CA ASN A 867 14.80 -29.11 11.81
C ASN A 867 15.64 -28.29 10.82
N ALA A 868 15.29 -28.30 9.53
CA ALA A 868 15.95 -27.49 8.52
C ALA A 868 15.71 -25.99 8.77
N LEU A 869 14.48 -25.62 9.14
CA LEU A 869 14.11 -24.26 9.52
C LEU A 869 14.92 -23.76 10.72
N LYS A 870 15.06 -24.58 11.77
CA LYS A 870 15.86 -24.25 12.94
C LYS A 870 17.34 -24.03 12.60
N ARG A 871 17.93 -24.91 11.77
CA ARG A 871 19.33 -24.75 11.32
C ARG A 871 19.50 -23.51 10.44
N CYS A 872 18.54 -23.23 9.56
CA CYS A 872 18.51 -22.00 8.78
C CYS A 872 18.55 -20.76 9.68
N LYS A 873 17.67 -20.67 10.70
CA LYS A 873 17.68 -19.57 11.68
C LYS A 873 19.06 -19.44 12.36
N GLN A 874 19.67 -20.55 12.78
CA GLN A 874 21.00 -20.55 13.40
C GLN A 874 22.10 -20.05 12.46
N HIS A 875 22.10 -20.46 11.19
CA HIS A 875 23.05 -19.98 10.19
C HIS A 875 22.86 -18.48 9.89
N ILE A 876 21.62 -18.00 9.83
CA ILE A 876 21.30 -16.57 9.66
C ILE A 876 21.80 -15.76 10.86
N GLU A 877 21.59 -16.24 12.08
CA GLU A 877 22.14 -15.61 13.30
C GLU A 877 23.66 -15.60 13.30
N LEU A 878 24.31 -16.69 12.86
CA LEU A 878 25.76 -16.76 12.73
C LEU A 878 26.29 -15.74 11.72
N ILE A 879 25.62 -15.57 10.57
CA ILE A 879 25.94 -14.54 9.58
C ILE A 879 25.84 -13.15 10.20
N ALA A 880 24.70 -12.85 10.83
CA ALA A 880 24.43 -11.53 11.40
C ALA A 880 25.45 -11.14 12.48
N ASN A 881 25.77 -12.06 13.38
CA ASN A 881 26.74 -11.82 14.45
C ASN A 881 28.19 -11.72 13.91
N THR A 882 28.54 -12.49 12.88
CA THR A 882 29.87 -12.41 12.23
C THR A 882 30.10 -11.06 11.54
N LEU A 883 29.06 -10.54 10.88
CA LEU A 883 29.07 -9.21 10.26
C LEU A 883 28.91 -8.07 11.26
N GLN A 884 28.78 -8.38 12.56
CA GLN A 884 28.61 -7.42 13.65
C GLN A 884 27.39 -6.52 13.46
N LEU A 885 26.30 -7.08 12.89
CA LEU A 885 25.02 -6.40 12.80
C LEU A 885 24.46 -6.13 14.20
N GLU A 886 23.65 -5.08 14.30
CA GLU A 886 22.92 -4.69 15.51
C GLU A 886 21.67 -3.89 15.14
N GLY A 887 20.72 -3.78 16.07
CA GLY A 887 19.42 -3.20 15.80
C GLY A 887 18.57 -4.13 14.94
N PHE A 888 18.59 -3.92 13.62
CA PHE A 888 17.86 -4.72 12.64
C PHE A 888 18.57 -4.77 11.30
N SER A 889 18.32 -5.82 10.52
CA SER A 889 18.75 -5.94 9.12
C SER A 889 17.89 -6.98 8.40
N ARG A 890 17.96 -7.02 7.07
CA ARG A 890 17.36 -8.08 6.25
C ARG A 890 18.45 -8.85 5.52
N ILE A 891 18.39 -10.16 5.61
CA ILE A 891 19.31 -11.08 4.95
C ILE A 891 18.53 -11.81 3.86
N ASP A 892 18.96 -11.65 2.60
CA ASP A 892 18.43 -12.38 1.46
C ASP A 892 19.39 -13.52 1.13
N ALA A 893 18.88 -14.73 1.02
CA ALA A 893 19.70 -15.93 0.86
C ALA A 893 18.96 -17.04 0.11
N PHE A 894 19.73 -17.97 -0.47
CA PHE A 894 19.19 -19.27 -0.83
C PHE A 894 19.38 -20.24 0.34
N VAL A 895 18.42 -21.12 0.55
CA VAL A 895 18.49 -22.15 1.59
C VAL A 895 18.21 -23.51 1.00
N ASN A 896 18.99 -24.50 1.43
CA ASN A 896 18.69 -25.88 1.14
C ASN A 896 17.57 -26.37 2.06
N ALA A 897 16.46 -26.79 1.48
CA ALA A 897 15.23 -27.14 2.19
C ALA A 897 15.37 -28.37 3.12
N ASP A 898 16.39 -29.21 2.91
CA ASP A 898 16.66 -30.39 3.73
C ASP A 898 17.73 -30.12 4.78
N SER A 899 18.88 -29.58 4.37
CA SER A 899 20.04 -29.38 5.26
C SER A 899 19.92 -28.08 6.07
N GLY A 900 19.18 -27.09 5.61
CA GLY A 900 19.15 -25.76 6.23
C GLY A 900 20.43 -24.95 5.99
N GLU A 901 21.33 -25.43 5.13
CA GLU A 901 22.50 -24.66 4.68
C GLU A 901 22.07 -23.39 3.96
N VAL A 902 22.80 -22.31 4.19
CA VAL A 902 22.47 -20.98 3.70
C VAL A 902 23.55 -20.51 2.73
N LEU A 903 23.15 -20.12 1.52
CA LEU A 903 23.99 -19.49 0.52
C LEU A 903 23.60 -18.01 0.44
N ILE A 904 24.47 -17.13 0.94
CA ILE A 904 24.17 -15.69 1.07
C ILE A 904 24.06 -14.99 -0.29
N ILE A 905 23.02 -14.18 -0.48
CA ILE A 905 22.84 -13.30 -1.65
C ILE A 905 23.31 -11.89 -1.30
N GLU A 906 22.70 -11.28 -0.28
CA GLU A 906 23.04 -9.94 0.21
C GLU A 906 22.50 -9.68 1.63
N VAL A 907 23.02 -8.61 2.24
CA VAL A 907 22.60 -8.13 3.56
C VAL A 907 22.24 -6.65 3.43
N ASN A 908 21.02 -6.30 3.83
CA ASN A 908 20.50 -4.95 3.79
C ASN A 908 20.45 -4.39 5.20
N THR A 909 21.20 -3.31 5.43
CA THR A 909 21.37 -2.73 6.76
C THR A 909 20.27 -1.74 7.13
N VAL A 910 19.61 -1.16 6.14
CA VAL A 910 18.38 -0.36 6.29
C VAL A 910 17.33 -0.93 5.33
N PRO A 911 16.75 -2.11 5.62
CA PRO A 911 15.74 -2.71 4.73
C PRO A 911 14.46 -1.88 4.64
N GLY A 912 13.74 -2.00 3.52
CA GLY A 912 12.42 -1.37 3.34
C GLY A 912 11.42 -1.74 4.44
N MET A 913 10.77 -0.72 5.02
CA MET A 913 9.84 -0.81 6.14
C MET A 913 8.44 -0.30 5.77
N THR A 914 8.00 -0.57 4.53
CA THR A 914 6.63 -0.26 4.08
C THR A 914 5.60 -1.07 4.88
N PRO A 915 4.31 -0.67 4.93
CA PRO A 915 3.29 -1.35 5.74
C PRO A 915 3.10 -2.85 5.47
N SER A 916 3.44 -3.32 4.27
CA SER A 916 3.36 -4.74 3.85
C SER A 916 4.73 -5.39 3.70
N THR A 917 5.78 -4.82 4.32
CA THR A 917 7.12 -5.41 4.27
C THR A 917 7.11 -6.82 4.87
N VAL A 918 7.93 -7.69 4.29
CA VAL A 918 8.12 -9.06 4.78
C VAL A 918 8.53 -9.10 6.26
N LEU A 919 9.26 -8.08 6.75
CA LEU A 919 9.66 -8.01 8.15
C LEU A 919 8.47 -7.98 9.12
N ILE A 920 7.37 -7.33 8.75
CA ILE A 920 6.14 -7.31 9.57
C ILE A 920 5.47 -8.68 9.56
N HIS A 921 5.45 -9.38 8.42
CA HIS A 921 4.93 -10.75 8.37
C HIS A 921 5.72 -11.69 9.29
N GLN A 922 7.05 -11.54 9.28
CA GLN A 922 7.93 -12.35 10.11
C GLN A 922 7.76 -12.04 11.59
N ALA A 923 7.65 -10.76 11.95
CA ALA A 923 7.37 -10.32 13.30
C ALA A 923 6.02 -10.84 13.82
N LEU A 924 4.97 -10.83 12.99
CA LEU A 924 3.65 -11.38 13.30
C LEU A 924 3.62 -12.92 13.37
N ALA A 925 4.58 -13.60 12.75
CA ALA A 925 4.71 -15.06 12.81
C ALA A 925 5.45 -15.55 14.07
N GLU A 926 6.14 -14.66 14.81
CA GLU A 926 6.78 -15.01 16.07
C GLU A 926 5.75 -15.32 17.18
N GLN A 927 6.23 -15.91 18.29
CA GLN A 927 5.41 -16.26 19.44
C GLN A 927 6.00 -15.65 20.73
N PRO A 928 5.32 -14.68 21.37
CA PRO A 928 4.08 -14.01 20.92
C PRO A 928 4.30 -13.15 19.65
N PRO A 929 3.25 -12.88 18.86
CA PRO A 929 3.35 -12.05 17.66
C PRO A 929 3.72 -10.61 18.03
N LEU A 930 4.59 -9.99 17.22
CA LEU A 930 4.97 -8.58 17.37
C LEU A 930 4.22 -7.74 16.32
N TYR A 931 3.24 -6.98 16.76
CA TYR A 931 2.47 -6.08 15.89
C TYR A 931 3.29 -4.84 15.49
N PRO A 932 2.95 -4.15 14.39
CA PRO A 932 3.75 -3.03 13.86
C PRO A 932 4.20 -1.98 14.90
N HIS A 933 3.27 -1.48 15.73
CA HIS A 933 3.59 -0.53 16.80
C HIS A 933 4.69 -1.06 17.74
N GLU A 934 4.56 -2.30 18.21
CA GLU A 934 5.51 -2.96 19.12
C GLU A 934 6.83 -3.29 18.41
N PHE A 935 6.77 -3.70 17.15
CA PHE A 935 7.94 -4.01 16.34
C PHE A 935 8.83 -2.77 16.18
N PHE A 936 8.28 -1.65 15.70
CA PHE A 936 9.04 -0.41 15.54
C PHE A 936 9.51 0.17 16.87
N ARG A 937 8.69 0.03 17.94
CA ARG A 937 9.12 0.40 19.29
C ARG A 937 10.35 -0.38 19.74
N LYS A 938 10.35 -1.70 19.53
CA LYS A 938 11.49 -2.57 19.88
C LYS A 938 12.76 -2.19 19.12
N LEU A 939 12.64 -1.85 17.83
CA LEU A 939 13.78 -1.37 17.03
C LEU A 939 14.34 -0.05 17.57
N LEU A 940 13.46 0.87 17.96
CA LEU A 940 13.84 2.14 18.56
C LEU A 940 14.48 1.95 19.95
N ASP A 941 13.99 1.03 20.77
CA ASP A 941 14.57 0.75 22.08
C ASP A 941 15.98 0.14 21.96
N LEU A 942 16.19 -0.77 21.00
CA LEU A 942 17.54 -1.28 20.66
C LEU A 942 18.50 -0.15 20.27
N ALA A 943 18.03 0.83 19.49
CA ALA A 943 18.82 2.01 19.13
C ALA A 943 19.22 2.85 20.36
N SER A 944 18.32 2.96 21.33
CA SER A 944 18.57 3.70 22.58
C SER A 944 19.57 3.03 23.51
N GLU A 945 19.59 1.70 23.49
CA GLU A 945 20.47 0.88 24.33
C GLU A 945 21.86 0.70 23.71
N ARG A 946 22.10 1.28 22.53
CA ARG A 946 23.39 1.28 21.85
C ARG A 946 24.45 1.85 22.79
N SER A 947 25.47 1.04 23.09
CA SER A 947 26.65 1.50 23.82
C SER A 947 27.50 2.31 22.85
N MET A 948 27.57 3.62 23.06
CA MET A 948 28.40 4.53 22.26
C MET A 948 29.85 4.56 22.72
#